data_AF-A0A370HKK6-F1
#
_entry.id   AF-A0A370HKK6-F1
#
_cell.length_a   1.000
_cell.length_b   1.000
_cell.length_c   1.000
_cell.angle_alpha   90.00
_cell.angle_beta   90.00
_cell.angle_gamma   90.00
#
_symmetry.space_group_name_H-M   'P 1'
#
loop_
_entity.id
_entity.type
_entity.pdbx_description
1 polymer ?
#
loop_
_entity_poly.entity_id
_entity_poly.type
_entity_poly.pdbx_seq_one_letter_code
_entity_poly.pdbx_strand_id
1 'polypeptide(L)'
;MRSDREKVPGGFTKGQADKAETMEAAMIARNAQRRVTDGCQVYWPAPYEVCGAIRDKYNELGGPNSFLLLPTSNELSNPDGFGKRSTFQNGPIYWSSDSGAHPVVNHFFAAWQRNGWEAGVLKYPTSDEFVNPDGIGRRQYFQGGTIYWKLNEAYYVAGAIRDKWGETGWEGGFLGYPISDELGTSGGMGRFNRFEHGVIYWSGPSGAHPVSGGILDKWAATNYENGPYGFPVSDQRPRGKAVDQDFQGGTIGWPTTAVGNDDTDWQEDYIDDANCPGCGDDDRVRVNGPGYSDVPQPKLAPEQAPQRSQGAVLLDDLPSCGQPSHAGGGAPYMWCRPDDSARPRALPAWTSNLDKDYCKNLPSRQWAGDRSYQCMWRDGVIGIAEREHPERLLGTLSVVQENQLQTAWNSTGWKARTVLHVTEVTGEATAAKYAMSVWCSSDTSCKHDFNNSEDPRSVSERTYIRDYTINATVAAGAISRTTGFAEFTFTHPKATPVTTKTAVAPTVRCDAIGARASGCAVPKAEPILDMTTRNVPELAKHIGYGQASGLPGSPKGTSPLTRTTNPATAQNNRNISCNRVPRPRPAGMQCDEYPFATTAQGGGAGGPARTYNDSCDVKQEWVQVLDYRNIPTLASNGISMCLINASQNMRGGGITTWWFTKNRVLDGDTFYVKGA
;
A
#
# COMPACT_ATOMS: atom_id res chain seq x y z
N MET A 1 -15.61 -57.49 -15.59
CA MET A 1 -15.27 -56.08 -15.81
C MET A 1 -13.92 -55.79 -15.15
N ARG A 2 -13.12 -54.84 -15.65
CA ARG A 2 -11.87 -54.34 -15.03
C ARG A 2 -12.14 -53.87 -13.59
N SER A 3 -13.31 -53.27 -13.34
CA SER A 3 -13.82 -52.90 -12.01
C SER A 3 -13.96 -54.06 -11.00
N ASP A 4 -14.00 -55.32 -11.45
CA ASP A 4 -14.07 -56.51 -10.60
C ASP A 4 -12.69 -57.01 -10.16
N ARG A 5 -11.62 -56.53 -10.81
CA ARG A 5 -10.23 -56.98 -10.64
C ARG A 5 -9.32 -55.86 -10.16
N GLU A 6 -9.70 -54.61 -10.40
CA GLU A 6 -8.92 -53.41 -10.09
C GLU A 6 -9.74 -52.46 -9.22
N LYS A 7 -9.06 -51.71 -8.34
CA LYS A 7 -9.71 -50.73 -7.47
C LYS A 7 -10.16 -49.53 -8.30
N VAL A 8 -11.46 -49.20 -8.24
CA VAL A 8 -12.02 -48.03 -8.92
C VAL A 8 -11.45 -46.74 -8.31
N PRO A 9 -10.87 -45.84 -9.13
CA PRO A 9 -10.39 -44.52 -8.69
C PRO A 9 -11.47 -43.69 -7.97
N GLY A 10 -11.05 -42.89 -6.99
CA GLY A 10 -11.96 -42.03 -6.23
C GLY A 10 -12.73 -41.04 -7.12
N GLY A 11 -14.01 -40.84 -6.82
CA GLY A 11 -14.92 -39.98 -7.61
C GLY A 11 -15.83 -40.72 -8.60
N PHE A 12 -15.66 -42.04 -8.77
CA PHE A 12 -16.52 -42.88 -9.61
C PHE A 12 -17.03 -44.11 -8.85
N THR A 13 -18.28 -44.49 -9.12
CA THR A 13 -18.90 -45.71 -8.59
C THR A 13 -18.52 -46.91 -9.44
N LYS A 14 -18.61 -48.12 -8.85
CA LYS A 14 -18.43 -49.37 -9.59
C LYS A 14 -19.33 -49.45 -10.82
N GLY A 15 -20.61 -49.07 -10.70
CA GLY A 15 -21.54 -49.06 -11.83
C GLY A 15 -21.15 -48.07 -12.95
N GLN A 16 -20.53 -46.94 -12.62
CA GLN A 16 -19.99 -46.03 -13.64
C GLN A 16 -18.77 -46.62 -14.35
N ALA A 17 -17.87 -47.28 -13.62
CA ALA A 17 -16.73 -47.98 -14.18
C ALA A 17 -17.19 -49.12 -15.11
N ASP A 18 -18.18 -49.92 -14.69
CA ASP A 18 -18.79 -50.97 -15.51
C ASP A 18 -19.41 -50.42 -16.81
N LYS A 19 -20.11 -49.28 -16.67
CA LYS A 19 -20.69 -48.59 -17.83
C LYS A 19 -19.59 -48.10 -18.79
N ALA A 20 -18.50 -47.54 -18.29
CA ALA A 20 -17.39 -47.06 -19.11
C ALA A 20 -16.76 -48.21 -19.92
N GLU A 21 -16.54 -49.37 -19.31
CA GLU A 21 -16.01 -50.55 -20.01
C GLU A 21 -16.96 -51.08 -21.09
N THR A 22 -18.27 -51.07 -20.80
CA THR A 22 -19.29 -51.48 -21.77
C THR A 22 -19.31 -50.51 -22.96
N MET A 23 -19.17 -49.21 -22.71
CA MET A 23 -19.08 -48.19 -23.76
C MET A 23 -17.80 -48.33 -24.58
N GLU A 24 -16.65 -48.60 -23.95
CA GLU A 24 -15.38 -48.85 -24.62
C GLU A 24 -15.47 -50.07 -25.55
N ALA A 25 -16.02 -51.18 -25.06
CA ALA A 25 -16.22 -52.40 -25.85
C ALA A 25 -17.19 -52.18 -27.03
N ALA A 26 -18.30 -51.46 -26.80
CA ALA A 26 -19.25 -51.10 -27.85
C ALA A 26 -18.61 -50.20 -28.91
N MET A 27 -17.74 -49.28 -28.51
CA MET A 27 -17.02 -48.38 -29.41
C MET A 27 -16.01 -49.14 -30.28
N ILE A 28 -15.25 -50.08 -29.71
CA ILE A 28 -14.33 -50.96 -30.46
C ILE A 28 -15.11 -51.77 -31.51
N ALA A 29 -16.25 -52.35 -31.13
CA ALA A 29 -17.10 -53.10 -32.04
C ALA A 29 -17.67 -52.22 -33.17
N ARG A 30 -18.11 -50.99 -32.85
CA ARG A 30 -18.61 -50.00 -33.82
C ARG A 30 -17.54 -49.57 -34.82
N ASN A 31 -16.32 -49.29 -34.35
CA ASN A 31 -15.18 -48.92 -35.19
C ASN A 31 -14.76 -50.06 -36.14
N ALA A 32 -14.79 -51.32 -35.66
CA ALA A 32 -14.52 -52.50 -36.49
C ALA A 32 -15.56 -52.68 -37.61
N GLN A 33 -16.83 -52.34 -37.36
CA GLN A 33 -17.91 -52.43 -38.36
C GLN A 33 -17.87 -51.30 -39.40
N ARG A 34 -17.52 -50.07 -38.99
CA ARG A 34 -17.55 -48.87 -39.86
C ARG A 34 -16.32 -48.70 -40.76
N ARG A 35 -15.23 -49.45 -40.53
CA ARG A 35 -13.91 -49.27 -41.20
C ARG A 35 -13.36 -47.83 -41.13
N VAL A 36 -13.86 -47.03 -40.19
CA VAL A 36 -13.44 -45.66 -39.88
C VAL A 36 -13.46 -45.56 -38.35
N THR A 37 -12.43 -44.98 -37.75
CA THR A 37 -12.43 -44.68 -36.32
C THR A 37 -13.42 -43.54 -36.08
N ASP A 38 -14.51 -43.78 -35.35
CA ASP A 38 -15.25 -42.68 -34.76
C ASP A 38 -14.25 -41.89 -33.92
N GLY A 39 -14.13 -40.59 -34.16
CA GLY A 39 -13.15 -39.71 -33.54
C GLY A 39 -13.32 -39.54 -32.02
N CYS A 40 -13.98 -40.48 -31.34
CA CYS A 40 -14.31 -40.49 -29.93
C CYS A 40 -13.49 -41.53 -29.17
N GLN A 41 -13.34 -41.32 -27.86
CA GLN A 41 -12.72 -42.25 -26.93
C GLN A 41 -13.41 -42.15 -25.57
N VAL A 42 -13.51 -43.29 -24.88
CA VAL A 42 -13.95 -43.39 -23.48
C VAL A 42 -12.72 -43.59 -22.60
N TYR A 43 -12.71 -42.92 -21.44
CA TYR A 43 -11.57 -42.95 -20.51
C TYR A 43 -12.01 -43.58 -19.20
N TRP A 44 -11.74 -44.86 -19.03
CA TRP A 44 -12.08 -45.57 -17.79
C TRP A 44 -11.48 -44.88 -16.55
N PRO A 45 -12.20 -44.75 -15.43
CA PRO A 45 -13.56 -45.26 -15.14
C PRO A 45 -14.71 -44.32 -15.54
N ALA A 46 -14.45 -43.25 -16.28
CA ALA A 46 -15.44 -42.23 -16.60
C ALA A 46 -16.33 -42.65 -17.80
N PRO A 47 -17.66 -42.75 -17.63
CA PRO A 47 -18.56 -43.21 -18.69
C PRO A 47 -18.98 -42.07 -19.63
N TYR A 48 -17.98 -41.37 -20.20
CA TYR A 48 -18.18 -40.25 -21.13
C TYR A 48 -17.33 -40.43 -22.39
N GLU A 49 -17.90 -40.07 -23.54
CA GLU A 49 -17.22 -40.03 -24.83
C GLU A 49 -16.65 -38.63 -25.08
N VAL A 50 -15.32 -38.51 -25.17
CA VAL A 50 -14.65 -37.29 -25.61
C VAL A 50 -14.28 -37.47 -27.08
N CYS A 51 -14.60 -36.49 -27.92
CA CYS A 51 -14.54 -36.62 -29.37
C CYS A 51 -13.67 -35.56 -30.06
N GLY A 52 -13.33 -35.83 -31.31
CA GLY A 52 -12.70 -34.91 -32.26
C GLY A 52 -11.43 -34.24 -31.73
N ALA A 53 -11.27 -32.97 -32.06
CA ALA A 53 -10.10 -32.18 -31.66
C ALA A 53 -9.98 -32.03 -30.13
N ILE A 54 -11.10 -32.07 -29.38
CA ILE A 54 -11.08 -32.03 -27.91
C ILE A 54 -10.41 -33.29 -27.36
N ARG A 55 -10.75 -34.46 -27.90
CA ARG A 55 -10.09 -35.73 -27.55
C ARG A 55 -8.60 -35.69 -27.89
N ASP A 56 -8.27 -35.23 -29.08
CA ASP A 56 -6.87 -35.18 -29.53
C ASP A 56 -6.03 -34.29 -28.63
N LYS A 57 -6.55 -33.11 -28.26
CA LYS A 57 -5.90 -32.22 -27.30
C LYS A 57 -5.80 -32.84 -25.92
N TYR A 58 -6.86 -33.47 -25.43
CA TYR A 58 -6.83 -34.14 -24.13
C TYR A 58 -5.77 -35.25 -24.07
N ASN A 59 -5.64 -36.03 -25.15
CA ASN A 59 -4.60 -37.04 -25.29
C ASN A 59 -3.19 -36.44 -25.36
N GLU A 60 -3.01 -35.35 -26.10
CA GLU A 60 -1.74 -34.60 -26.17
C GLU A 60 -1.27 -34.13 -24.78
N LEU A 61 -2.19 -33.69 -23.93
CA LEU A 61 -1.91 -33.28 -22.56
C LEU A 61 -1.62 -34.45 -21.59
N GLY A 62 -1.75 -35.70 -22.04
CA GLY A 62 -1.56 -36.91 -21.23
C GLY A 62 -2.85 -37.56 -20.71
N GLY A 63 -4.01 -37.15 -21.23
CA GLY A 63 -5.31 -37.76 -20.94
C GLY A 63 -5.63 -37.77 -19.44
N PRO A 64 -6.04 -38.91 -18.85
CA PRO A 64 -6.33 -39.00 -17.42
C PRO A 64 -5.17 -38.65 -16.47
N ASN A 65 -3.92 -38.69 -16.97
CA ASN A 65 -2.73 -38.32 -16.20
C ASN A 65 -2.39 -36.82 -16.30
N SER A 66 -3.12 -36.06 -17.12
CA SER A 66 -2.96 -34.61 -17.24
C SER A 66 -3.52 -33.88 -16.02
N PHE A 67 -3.23 -32.57 -15.93
CA PHE A 67 -3.78 -31.71 -14.89
C PHE A 67 -5.32 -31.56 -14.95
N LEU A 68 -5.97 -31.97 -16.04
CA LEU A 68 -7.43 -31.96 -16.19
C LEU A 68 -8.12 -33.13 -15.49
N LEU A 69 -7.38 -34.20 -15.19
CA LEU A 69 -7.88 -35.47 -14.66
C LEU A 69 -8.99 -36.06 -15.54
N LEU A 70 -9.97 -36.77 -14.98
CA LEU A 70 -10.94 -37.56 -15.75
C LEU A 70 -12.07 -36.70 -16.36
N PRO A 71 -12.64 -37.12 -17.51
CA PRO A 71 -13.80 -36.46 -18.10
C PRO A 71 -15.04 -36.51 -17.20
N THR A 72 -15.89 -35.48 -17.27
CA THR A 72 -17.15 -35.36 -16.53
C THR A 72 -18.37 -35.13 -17.42
N SER A 73 -18.19 -34.98 -18.74
CA SER A 73 -19.26 -34.90 -19.72
C SER A 73 -18.82 -35.46 -21.09
N ASN A 74 -19.81 -35.79 -21.92
CA ASN A 74 -19.58 -35.96 -23.36
C ASN A 74 -19.27 -34.60 -24.01
N GLU A 75 -19.03 -34.57 -25.32
CA GLU A 75 -18.98 -33.32 -26.07
C GLU A 75 -20.33 -32.58 -26.04
N LEU A 76 -20.29 -31.33 -25.60
CA LEU A 76 -21.42 -30.41 -25.53
C LEU A 76 -21.27 -29.33 -26.60
N SER A 77 -22.39 -28.91 -27.18
CA SER A 77 -22.43 -27.65 -27.95
C SER A 77 -22.43 -26.47 -26.99
N ASN A 78 -21.63 -25.44 -27.30
CA ASN A 78 -21.63 -24.22 -26.51
C ASN A 78 -22.94 -23.44 -26.74
N PRO A 79 -23.41 -22.70 -25.72
CA PRO A 79 -24.62 -21.87 -25.81
C PRO A 79 -24.68 -20.90 -27.00
N ASP A 80 -23.53 -20.45 -27.50
CA ASP A 80 -23.44 -19.57 -28.68
C ASP A 80 -23.73 -20.27 -30.01
N GLY A 81 -23.77 -21.61 -30.03
CA GLY A 81 -24.04 -22.44 -31.19
C GLY A 81 -22.85 -22.67 -32.13
N PHE A 82 -21.67 -22.12 -31.83
CA PHE A 82 -20.51 -22.18 -32.73
C PHE A 82 -19.47 -23.21 -32.30
N GLY A 83 -19.17 -23.26 -31.01
CA GLY A 83 -18.11 -24.11 -30.48
C GLY A 83 -18.62 -25.37 -29.79
N LYS A 84 -17.65 -26.19 -29.41
CA LYS A 84 -17.84 -27.41 -28.61
C LYS A 84 -17.05 -27.29 -27.32
N ARG A 85 -17.46 -28.04 -26.30
CA ARG A 85 -16.67 -28.24 -25.09
C ARG A 85 -16.88 -29.63 -24.50
N SER A 86 -15.87 -30.15 -23.83
CA SER A 86 -16.05 -31.22 -22.85
C SER A 86 -15.51 -30.74 -21.51
N THR A 87 -16.16 -31.16 -20.43
CA THR A 87 -15.74 -30.84 -19.07
C THR A 87 -14.95 -32.00 -18.49
N PHE A 88 -13.93 -31.67 -17.71
CA PHE A 88 -13.12 -32.59 -16.93
C PHE A 88 -13.18 -32.17 -15.46
N GLN A 89 -12.67 -33.00 -14.56
CA GLN A 89 -12.73 -32.72 -13.13
C GLN A 89 -12.06 -31.38 -12.75
N ASN A 90 -10.97 -31.02 -13.44
CA ASN A 90 -10.22 -29.79 -13.15
C ASN A 90 -10.34 -28.71 -14.25
N GLY A 91 -11.46 -28.73 -14.97
CA GLY A 91 -11.84 -27.69 -15.93
C GLY A 91 -12.12 -28.21 -17.33
N PRO A 92 -12.58 -27.34 -18.24
CA PRO A 92 -12.98 -27.72 -19.58
C PRO A 92 -11.87 -27.58 -20.63
N ILE A 93 -12.03 -28.32 -21.74
CA ILE A 93 -11.40 -28.00 -23.02
C ILE A 93 -12.50 -27.46 -23.94
N TYR A 94 -12.25 -26.30 -24.53
CA TYR A 94 -13.12 -25.66 -25.51
C TYR A 94 -12.52 -25.82 -26.90
N TRP A 95 -13.39 -25.97 -27.89
CA TRP A 95 -13.02 -26.03 -29.30
C TRP A 95 -13.84 -25.03 -30.12
N SER A 96 -13.19 -24.40 -31.09
CA SER A 96 -13.82 -23.67 -32.19
C SER A 96 -13.16 -24.02 -33.52
N SER A 97 -13.84 -23.77 -34.63
CA SER A 97 -13.27 -23.96 -35.97
C SER A 97 -12.07 -23.06 -36.24
N ASP A 98 -12.05 -21.88 -35.64
CA ASP A 98 -11.04 -20.84 -35.93
C ASP A 98 -9.79 -21.02 -35.09
N SER A 99 -9.91 -21.61 -33.90
CA SER A 99 -8.83 -21.67 -32.92
C SER A 99 -8.43 -23.08 -32.49
N GLY A 100 -9.21 -24.12 -32.83
CA GLY A 100 -8.93 -25.47 -32.37
C GLY A 100 -9.27 -25.67 -30.89
N ALA A 101 -8.76 -26.77 -30.31
CA ALA A 101 -9.11 -27.21 -28.96
C ALA A 101 -8.06 -26.76 -27.93
N HIS A 102 -8.49 -26.06 -26.87
CA HIS A 102 -7.62 -25.55 -25.81
C HIS A 102 -8.24 -25.70 -24.41
N PRO A 103 -7.45 -26.09 -23.39
CA PRO A 103 -7.89 -26.09 -22.00
C PRO A 103 -7.96 -24.67 -21.45
N VAL A 104 -9.01 -24.34 -20.69
CA VAL A 104 -9.11 -23.09 -19.93
C VAL A 104 -9.46 -23.44 -18.50
N VAL A 105 -8.51 -23.28 -17.57
CA VAL A 105 -8.62 -23.81 -16.21
C VAL A 105 -8.29 -22.77 -15.12
N ASN A 106 -8.54 -23.11 -13.87
CA ASN A 106 -8.15 -22.34 -12.69
C ASN A 106 -8.54 -20.85 -12.78
N HIS A 107 -7.59 -19.94 -12.55
CA HIS A 107 -7.82 -18.51 -12.56
C HIS A 107 -8.16 -17.96 -13.95
N PHE A 108 -7.65 -18.58 -15.03
CA PHE A 108 -8.03 -18.21 -16.39
C PHE A 108 -9.50 -18.49 -16.65
N PHE A 109 -9.99 -19.66 -16.22
CA PHE A 109 -11.40 -19.99 -16.32
C PHE A 109 -12.28 -19.04 -15.50
N ALA A 110 -11.86 -18.69 -14.28
CA ALA A 110 -12.61 -17.75 -13.44
C ALA A 110 -12.67 -16.33 -14.05
N ALA A 111 -11.58 -15.85 -14.62
CA ALA A 111 -11.54 -14.55 -15.30
C ALA A 111 -12.39 -14.56 -16.58
N TRP A 112 -12.27 -15.59 -17.39
CA TRP A 112 -13.05 -15.74 -18.62
C TRP A 112 -14.55 -15.87 -18.32
N GLN A 113 -14.91 -16.64 -17.29
CA GLN A 113 -16.28 -16.76 -16.77
C GLN A 113 -16.89 -15.41 -16.41
N ARG A 114 -16.17 -14.59 -15.63
CA ARG A 114 -16.66 -13.27 -15.22
C ARG A 114 -16.92 -12.33 -16.39
N ASN A 115 -16.29 -12.60 -17.53
CA ASN A 115 -16.37 -11.80 -18.74
C ASN A 115 -17.23 -12.45 -19.83
N GLY A 116 -18.08 -13.42 -19.46
CA GLY A 116 -19.12 -13.98 -20.34
C GLY A 116 -18.72 -15.21 -21.15
N TRP A 117 -17.60 -15.85 -20.82
CA TRP A 117 -17.06 -17.00 -21.57
C TRP A 117 -16.99 -16.74 -23.08
N GLU A 118 -17.36 -17.71 -23.92
CA GLU A 118 -17.31 -17.65 -25.38
C GLU A 118 -18.27 -16.61 -25.99
N ALA A 119 -19.34 -16.29 -25.28
CA ALA A 119 -20.26 -15.21 -25.68
C ALA A 119 -19.73 -13.82 -25.30
N GLY A 120 -18.67 -13.77 -24.48
CA GLY A 120 -18.02 -12.57 -23.99
C GLY A 120 -17.04 -11.94 -24.97
N VAL A 121 -16.46 -10.81 -24.55
CA VAL A 121 -15.50 -10.05 -25.37
C VAL A 121 -14.29 -10.86 -25.80
N LEU A 122 -13.86 -11.82 -24.97
CA LEU A 122 -12.70 -12.65 -25.23
C LEU A 122 -12.95 -13.77 -26.25
N LYS A 123 -14.21 -14.18 -26.44
CA LYS A 123 -14.59 -15.31 -27.29
C LYS A 123 -13.80 -16.58 -26.93
N TYR A 124 -13.29 -17.32 -27.92
CA TYR A 124 -12.62 -18.62 -27.72
C TYR A 124 -11.13 -18.49 -27.38
N PRO A 125 -10.56 -19.43 -26.60
CA PRO A 125 -9.11 -19.55 -26.43
C PRO A 125 -8.43 -19.88 -27.76
N THR A 126 -7.23 -19.35 -27.95
CA THR A 126 -6.37 -19.56 -29.14
C THR A 126 -5.02 -20.16 -28.78
N SER A 127 -4.78 -20.38 -27.49
CA SER A 127 -3.59 -21.03 -26.99
C SER A 127 -3.86 -21.76 -25.69
N ASP A 128 -2.91 -22.59 -25.31
CA ASP A 128 -2.78 -23.07 -23.93
C ASP A 128 -2.15 -21.97 -23.05
N GLU A 129 -1.97 -22.26 -21.76
CA GLU A 129 -1.27 -21.37 -20.83
C GLU A 129 0.23 -21.28 -21.12
N PHE A 130 0.76 -20.05 -21.17
CA PHE A 130 2.19 -19.76 -21.23
C PHE A 130 2.69 -19.20 -19.90
N VAL A 131 3.91 -19.56 -19.51
CA VAL A 131 4.65 -18.86 -18.46
C VAL A 131 5.23 -17.58 -19.07
N ASN A 132 5.08 -16.46 -18.37
CA ASN A 132 5.61 -15.18 -18.84
C ASN A 132 7.15 -15.17 -18.75
N PRO A 133 7.85 -14.36 -19.58
CA PRO A 133 9.31 -14.26 -19.58
C PRO A 133 9.95 -13.93 -18.22
N ASP A 134 9.23 -13.27 -17.32
CA ASP A 134 9.70 -12.94 -15.96
C ASP A 134 9.74 -14.15 -15.01
N GLY A 135 9.14 -15.28 -15.40
CA GLY A 135 9.03 -16.49 -14.59
C GLY A 135 8.06 -16.36 -13.40
N ILE A 136 7.30 -15.27 -13.31
CA ILE A 136 6.39 -14.99 -12.19
C ILE A 136 4.95 -15.24 -12.61
N GLY A 137 4.52 -14.65 -13.72
CA GLY A 137 3.14 -14.71 -14.18
C GLY A 137 2.92 -15.75 -15.26
N ARG A 138 1.65 -15.87 -15.65
CA ARG A 138 1.20 -16.68 -16.77
C ARG A 138 0.27 -15.88 -17.65
N ARG A 139 0.11 -16.28 -18.90
CA ARG A 139 -0.89 -15.72 -19.81
C ARG A 139 -1.51 -16.77 -20.70
N GLN A 140 -2.71 -16.49 -21.18
CA GLN A 140 -3.39 -17.30 -22.17
C GLN A 140 -4.06 -16.39 -23.21
N TYR A 141 -3.89 -16.72 -24.49
CA TYR A 141 -4.44 -15.96 -25.59
C TYR A 141 -5.86 -16.41 -25.92
N PHE A 142 -6.71 -15.42 -26.20
CA PHE A 142 -8.08 -15.58 -26.66
C PHE A 142 -8.26 -14.77 -27.94
N GLN A 143 -9.28 -15.08 -28.74
CA GLN A 143 -9.51 -14.37 -30.00
C GLN A 143 -9.73 -12.86 -29.77
N GLY A 144 -10.38 -12.50 -28.67
CA GLY A 144 -10.70 -11.11 -28.33
C GLY A 144 -9.69 -10.42 -27.41
N GLY A 145 -8.63 -11.09 -26.95
CA GLY A 145 -7.69 -10.49 -26.00
C GLY A 145 -6.79 -11.52 -25.32
N THR A 146 -6.17 -11.11 -24.23
CA THR A 146 -5.27 -11.99 -23.47
C THR A 146 -5.60 -11.91 -22.00
N ILE A 147 -5.73 -13.06 -21.34
CA ILE A 147 -5.83 -13.10 -19.88
C ILE A 147 -4.41 -13.26 -19.33
N TYR A 148 -4.08 -12.46 -18.31
CA TYR A 148 -2.84 -12.54 -17.55
C TYR A 148 -3.13 -12.90 -16.12
N TRP A 149 -2.29 -13.74 -15.53
CA TRP A 149 -2.36 -14.16 -14.14
C TRP A 149 -1.05 -13.86 -13.41
N LYS A 150 -1.17 -13.38 -12.17
CA LYS A 150 -0.05 -13.19 -11.25
C LYS A 150 -0.50 -13.47 -9.81
N LEU A 151 0.29 -14.26 -9.07
CA LEU A 151 0.07 -14.66 -7.68
C LEU A 151 -1.25 -15.41 -7.46
N ASN A 152 -2.40 -14.74 -7.43
CA ASN A 152 -3.71 -15.32 -7.09
C ASN A 152 -4.88 -14.77 -7.92
N GLU A 153 -4.64 -13.85 -8.86
CA GLU A 153 -5.71 -13.23 -9.65
C GLU A 153 -5.34 -13.18 -11.13
N ALA A 154 -6.37 -13.25 -11.99
CA ALA A 154 -6.24 -13.17 -13.43
C ALA A 154 -7.21 -12.14 -14.00
N TYR A 155 -6.72 -11.37 -14.97
CA TYR A 155 -7.44 -10.26 -15.58
C TYR A 155 -7.17 -10.22 -17.09
N TYR A 156 -8.16 -9.80 -17.87
CA TYR A 156 -7.99 -9.66 -19.31
C TYR A 156 -7.60 -8.24 -19.73
N VAL A 157 -6.79 -8.19 -20.78
CA VAL A 157 -6.45 -6.96 -21.50
C VAL A 157 -6.71 -7.21 -22.98
N ALA A 158 -7.43 -6.31 -23.64
CA ALA A 158 -7.87 -6.47 -25.02
C ALA A 158 -7.68 -5.18 -25.85
N GLY A 159 -7.84 -5.33 -27.17
CA GLY A 159 -7.86 -4.24 -28.13
C GLY A 159 -6.73 -3.23 -28.00
N ALA A 160 -7.06 -1.95 -28.23
CA ALA A 160 -6.10 -0.85 -28.22
C ALA A 160 -5.37 -0.68 -26.88
N ILE A 161 -6.00 -1.02 -25.76
CA ILE A 161 -5.36 -0.97 -24.44
C ILE A 161 -4.24 -2.01 -24.33
N ARG A 162 -4.50 -3.23 -24.81
CA ARG A 162 -3.49 -4.30 -24.85
C ARG A 162 -2.33 -3.92 -25.74
N ASP A 163 -2.62 -3.41 -26.93
CA ASP A 163 -1.59 -3.05 -27.89
C ASP A 163 -0.72 -1.91 -27.33
N LYS A 164 -1.34 -0.92 -26.68
CA LYS A 164 -0.62 0.16 -25.98
C LYS A 164 0.22 -0.34 -24.82
N TRP A 165 -0.31 -1.25 -24.00
CA TRP A 165 0.45 -1.86 -22.91
C TRP A 165 1.68 -2.60 -23.45
N GLY A 166 1.56 -3.22 -24.63
CA GLY A 166 2.68 -3.84 -25.31
C GLY A 166 3.79 -2.87 -25.69
N GLU A 167 3.44 -1.68 -26.18
CA GLU A 167 4.41 -0.61 -26.45
C GLU A 167 5.14 -0.15 -25.17
N THR A 168 4.49 -0.24 -24.01
CA THR A 168 5.10 0.11 -22.72
C THR A 168 5.99 -0.98 -22.11
N GLY A 169 6.14 -2.13 -22.79
CA GLY A 169 6.98 -3.25 -22.35
C GLY A 169 6.23 -4.37 -21.63
N TRP A 170 4.90 -4.46 -21.79
CA TRP A 170 4.07 -5.51 -21.17
C TRP A 170 4.24 -5.56 -19.64
N GLU A 171 4.23 -6.77 -19.05
CA GLU A 171 4.43 -6.98 -17.62
C GLU A 171 5.82 -6.58 -17.11
N GLY A 172 6.82 -6.51 -18.00
CA GLY A 172 8.16 -6.03 -17.68
C GLY A 172 8.30 -4.50 -17.73
N GLY A 173 7.26 -3.81 -18.22
CA GLY A 173 7.20 -2.36 -18.32
C GLY A 173 6.90 -1.68 -16.99
N PHE A 174 6.96 -0.34 -16.99
CA PHE A 174 6.75 0.48 -15.78
C PHE A 174 5.34 0.37 -15.17
N LEU A 175 4.35 -0.13 -15.94
CA LEU A 175 2.98 -0.34 -15.47
C LEU A 175 2.79 -1.63 -14.67
N GLY A 176 3.61 -2.65 -14.92
CA GLY A 176 3.49 -3.98 -14.32
C GLY A 176 2.29 -4.78 -14.84
N TYR A 177 1.79 -5.71 -14.02
CA TYR A 177 0.68 -6.60 -14.38
C TYR A 177 -0.69 -5.88 -14.33
N PRO A 178 -1.68 -6.33 -15.12
CA PRO A 178 -3.06 -5.87 -14.96
C PRO A 178 -3.62 -6.32 -13.61
N ILE A 179 -4.35 -5.42 -12.96
CA ILE A 179 -5.06 -5.65 -11.69
C ILE A 179 -6.58 -5.44 -11.83
N SER A 180 -7.06 -5.22 -13.05
CA SER A 180 -8.47 -5.21 -13.39
C SER A 180 -8.65 -5.75 -14.80
N ASP A 181 -9.83 -6.33 -15.03
CA ASP A 181 -10.38 -6.50 -16.37
C ASP A 181 -10.61 -5.14 -17.03
N GLU A 182 -10.87 -5.11 -18.33
CA GLU A 182 -11.18 -3.88 -19.04
C GLU A 182 -12.59 -3.39 -18.68
N LEU A 183 -12.67 -2.20 -18.10
CA LEU A 183 -13.88 -1.58 -17.59
C LEU A 183 -14.31 -0.41 -18.48
N GLY A 184 -15.62 -0.15 -18.56
CA GLY A 184 -16.13 1.07 -19.18
C GLY A 184 -15.99 2.28 -18.24
N THR A 185 -15.80 3.47 -18.80
CA THR A 185 -15.88 4.72 -18.04
C THR A 185 -17.33 5.08 -17.69
N SER A 186 -17.55 5.90 -16.65
CA SER A 186 -18.92 6.15 -16.13
C SER A 186 -19.85 6.82 -17.15
N GLY A 187 -19.30 7.62 -18.07
CA GLY A 187 -20.03 8.23 -19.18
C GLY A 187 -20.13 7.38 -20.45
N GLY A 188 -19.60 6.15 -20.46
CA GLY A 188 -19.62 5.26 -21.63
C GLY A 188 -18.76 5.71 -22.82
N MET A 189 -17.98 6.78 -22.66
CA MET A 189 -17.18 7.40 -23.73
C MET A 189 -15.80 6.73 -23.94
N GLY A 190 -15.42 5.80 -23.07
CA GLY A 190 -14.14 5.12 -23.14
C GLY A 190 -14.07 3.85 -22.31
N ARG A 191 -12.92 3.18 -22.36
CA ARG A 191 -12.60 1.97 -21.60
C ARG A 191 -11.24 2.10 -20.94
N PHE A 192 -10.97 1.34 -19.90
CA PHE A 192 -9.67 1.36 -19.22
C PHE A 192 -9.33 0.03 -18.55
N ASN A 193 -8.02 -0.27 -18.44
CA ASN A 193 -7.48 -1.28 -17.54
C ASN A 193 -6.59 -0.61 -16.50
N ARG A 194 -6.67 -1.08 -15.25
CA ARG A 194 -5.72 -0.72 -14.19
C ARG A 194 -4.58 -1.74 -14.15
N PHE A 195 -3.39 -1.22 -13.91
CA PHE A 195 -2.15 -1.97 -13.75
C PHE A 195 -1.55 -1.70 -12.36
N GLU A 196 -0.57 -2.50 -11.94
CA GLU A 196 0.06 -2.40 -10.61
C GLU A 196 0.57 -0.98 -10.30
N HIS A 197 1.02 -0.24 -11.31
CA HIS A 197 1.68 1.07 -11.16
C HIS A 197 1.07 2.18 -12.04
N GLY A 198 -0.09 1.95 -12.65
CA GLY A 198 -0.75 2.94 -13.48
C GLY A 198 -2.07 2.47 -14.06
N VAL A 199 -2.55 3.19 -15.07
CA VAL A 199 -3.80 2.90 -15.77
C VAL A 199 -3.61 3.21 -17.25
N ILE A 200 -4.26 2.47 -18.13
CA ILE A 200 -4.36 2.83 -19.54
C ILE A 200 -5.82 3.11 -19.84
N TYR A 201 -6.10 4.32 -20.32
CA TYR A 201 -7.40 4.72 -20.80
C TYR A 201 -7.43 4.73 -22.31
N TRP A 202 -8.55 4.29 -22.88
CA TRP A 202 -8.87 4.43 -24.28
C TRP A 202 -10.16 5.23 -24.45
N SER A 203 -10.16 6.14 -25.42
CA SER A 203 -11.38 6.76 -25.94
C SER A 203 -11.36 6.76 -27.46
N GLY A 204 -12.54 6.86 -28.09
CA GLY A 204 -12.63 6.95 -29.55
C GLY A 204 -11.80 8.10 -30.15
N PRO A 205 -11.91 9.33 -29.62
CA PRO A 205 -11.13 10.47 -30.13
C PRO A 205 -9.63 10.43 -29.80
N SER A 206 -9.25 9.90 -28.64
CA SER A 206 -7.87 10.02 -28.15
C SER A 206 -7.02 8.78 -28.33
N GLY A 207 -7.60 7.61 -28.58
CA GLY A 207 -6.83 6.36 -28.56
C GLY A 207 -6.43 5.95 -27.14
N ALA A 208 -5.51 4.99 -27.04
CA ALA A 208 -5.09 4.41 -25.76
C ALA A 208 -3.82 5.07 -25.23
N HIS A 209 -3.86 5.57 -23.99
CA HIS A 209 -2.73 6.25 -23.34
C HIS A 209 -2.54 5.81 -21.89
N PRO A 210 -1.28 5.53 -21.46
CA PRO A 210 -0.95 5.22 -20.09
C PRO A 210 -0.85 6.48 -19.24
N VAL A 211 -1.39 6.44 -18.03
CA VAL A 211 -1.23 7.47 -17.01
C VAL A 211 -0.70 6.79 -15.75
N SER A 212 0.42 7.28 -15.22
CA SER A 212 1.14 6.69 -14.08
C SER A 212 1.76 7.73 -13.16
N GLY A 213 2.20 7.30 -11.97
CA GLY A 213 2.92 8.15 -11.02
C GLY A 213 2.11 9.36 -10.56
N GLY A 214 2.78 10.47 -10.28
CA GLY A 214 2.11 11.65 -9.72
C GLY A 214 1.17 12.39 -10.69
N ILE A 215 1.34 12.24 -12.01
CA ILE A 215 0.34 12.71 -12.99
C ILE A 215 -0.98 11.96 -12.78
N LEU A 216 -0.92 10.64 -12.55
CA LEU A 216 -2.11 9.84 -12.25
C LEU A 216 -2.76 10.31 -10.94
N ASP A 217 -1.96 10.59 -9.91
CA ASP A 217 -2.48 11.09 -8.63
C ASP A 217 -3.18 12.44 -8.77
N LYS A 218 -2.59 13.39 -9.52
CA LYS A 218 -3.19 14.71 -9.82
C LYS A 218 -4.46 14.57 -10.65
N TRP A 219 -4.43 13.77 -11.71
CA TRP A 219 -5.60 13.54 -12.56
C TRP A 219 -6.74 12.84 -11.77
N ALA A 220 -6.40 11.87 -10.93
CA ALA A 220 -7.34 11.19 -10.03
C ALA A 220 -8.01 12.15 -9.04
N ALA A 221 -7.25 13.08 -8.44
CA ALA A 221 -7.77 14.10 -7.52
C ALA A 221 -8.80 15.02 -8.21
N THR A 222 -8.70 15.18 -9.53
CA THR A 222 -9.64 15.95 -10.33
C THR A 222 -10.78 15.14 -10.92
N ASN A 223 -11.05 13.93 -10.42
CA ASN A 223 -12.13 13.04 -10.90
C ASN A 223 -11.88 12.38 -12.28
N TYR A 224 -10.60 12.15 -12.63
CA TYR A 224 -10.17 11.41 -13.83
C TYR A 224 -10.80 11.97 -15.13
N GLU A 225 -11.32 11.10 -15.99
CA GLU A 225 -11.92 11.45 -17.28
C GLU A 225 -13.21 12.25 -17.15
N ASN A 226 -13.84 12.24 -15.97
CA ASN A 226 -15.03 13.05 -15.67
C ASN A 226 -14.64 14.42 -15.07
N GLY A 227 -13.34 14.65 -14.91
CA GLY A 227 -12.75 15.89 -14.43
C GLY A 227 -12.57 16.95 -15.51
N PRO A 228 -12.10 18.15 -15.13
CA PRO A 228 -11.86 19.24 -16.07
C PRO A 228 -10.84 18.89 -17.17
N TYR A 229 -9.91 17.97 -16.91
CA TYR A 229 -8.90 17.55 -17.88
C TYR A 229 -9.42 16.56 -18.94
N GLY A 230 -10.48 15.80 -18.66
CA GLY A 230 -10.99 14.78 -19.59
C GLY A 230 -10.02 13.61 -19.80
N PHE A 231 -10.09 12.96 -20.96
CA PHE A 231 -9.24 11.81 -21.30
C PHE A 231 -7.80 12.22 -21.65
N PRO A 232 -6.80 11.36 -21.40
CA PRO A 232 -5.45 11.57 -21.92
C PRO A 232 -5.45 11.52 -23.45
N VAL A 233 -4.67 12.42 -24.07
CA VAL A 233 -4.50 12.52 -25.54
C VAL A 233 -3.03 12.34 -25.97
N SER A 234 -2.15 12.06 -25.02
CA SER A 234 -0.74 11.76 -25.25
C SER A 234 -0.19 10.85 -24.14
N ASP A 235 0.96 10.24 -24.39
CA ASP A 235 1.75 9.58 -23.36
C ASP A 235 2.55 10.61 -22.54
N GLN A 236 3.03 10.21 -21.36
CA GLN A 236 3.90 11.05 -20.55
C GLN A 236 5.22 11.36 -21.28
N ARG A 237 5.58 12.64 -21.34
CA ARG A 237 6.83 13.12 -21.95
C ARG A 237 7.70 13.85 -20.94
N PRO A 238 9.03 13.61 -20.92
CA PRO A 238 9.94 14.38 -20.07
C PRO A 238 9.93 15.88 -20.40
N ARG A 239 9.99 16.72 -19.36
CA ARG A 239 10.27 18.16 -19.44
C ARG A 239 11.25 18.56 -18.34
N GLY A 240 12.54 18.59 -18.65
CA GLY A 240 13.58 18.94 -17.66
C GLY A 240 13.60 17.94 -16.49
N LYS A 241 13.38 18.43 -15.26
CA LYS A 241 13.22 17.60 -14.05
C LYS A 241 11.74 17.29 -13.74
N ALA A 242 10.90 17.23 -14.77
CA ALA A 242 9.48 16.92 -14.70
C ALA A 242 9.07 15.99 -15.84
N VAL A 243 7.86 15.46 -15.73
CA VAL A 243 7.14 14.73 -16.76
C VAL A 243 5.78 15.39 -16.92
N ASP A 244 5.31 15.46 -18.15
CA ASP A 244 4.03 16.07 -18.47
C ASP A 244 3.22 15.20 -19.40
N GLN A 245 1.91 15.38 -19.35
CA GLN A 245 0.98 14.64 -20.18
C GLN A 245 -0.19 15.53 -20.56
N ASP A 246 -0.54 15.49 -21.84
CA ASP A 246 -1.70 16.22 -22.35
C ASP A 246 -2.98 15.39 -22.20
N PHE A 247 -4.03 16.10 -21.82
CA PHE A 247 -5.41 15.64 -21.74
C PHE A 247 -6.29 16.56 -22.60
N GLN A 248 -7.53 16.14 -22.86
CA GLN A 248 -8.48 16.89 -23.68
C GLN A 248 -8.69 18.35 -23.22
N GLY A 249 -8.71 18.57 -21.91
CA GLY A 249 -8.94 19.85 -21.26
C GLY A 249 -7.70 20.56 -20.75
N GLY A 250 -6.48 20.09 -21.08
CA GLY A 250 -5.23 20.74 -20.67
C GLY A 250 -4.08 19.78 -20.40
N THR A 251 -2.94 20.31 -19.97
CA THR A 251 -1.73 19.52 -19.66
C THR A 251 -1.55 19.37 -18.15
N ILE A 252 -1.18 18.18 -17.69
CA ILE A 252 -0.78 17.93 -16.31
C ILE A 252 0.73 17.68 -16.29
N GLY A 253 1.45 18.50 -15.53
CA GLY A 253 2.85 18.29 -15.20
C GLY A 253 3.10 17.75 -13.81
N TRP A 254 4.19 17.00 -13.67
CA TRP A 254 4.65 16.42 -12.42
C TRP A 254 6.18 16.36 -12.34
N PRO A 255 6.80 16.86 -11.26
CA PRO A 255 8.26 16.83 -11.15
C PRO A 255 8.81 15.39 -10.95
N THR A 256 9.89 15.04 -11.65
CA THR A 256 10.60 13.74 -11.54
C THR A 256 11.55 13.68 -10.35
N THR A 257 11.86 14.84 -9.75
CA THR A 257 12.47 14.99 -8.42
C THR A 257 11.41 15.54 -7.49
N ALA A 258 11.19 14.95 -6.32
CA ALA A 258 10.28 15.53 -5.32
C ALA A 258 10.69 16.98 -5.05
N VAL A 259 9.87 17.92 -5.53
CA VAL A 259 9.92 19.31 -5.08
C VAL A 259 9.44 19.26 -3.63
N GLY A 260 10.21 19.88 -2.75
CA GLY A 260 9.90 19.88 -1.33
C GLY A 260 8.52 20.46 -1.05
N ASN A 261 7.98 20.12 0.12
CA ASN A 261 6.79 20.75 0.68
C ASN A 261 7.07 22.20 1.09
N ASP A 262 7.44 23.04 0.14
CA ASP A 262 7.26 24.49 0.27
C ASP A 262 6.11 24.88 -0.65
N ASP A 263 5.09 25.44 -0.01
CA ASP A 263 3.91 26.08 -0.55
C ASP A 263 2.71 25.23 -1.03
N THR A 264 1.59 25.45 -0.34
CA THR A 264 0.24 25.15 -0.79
C THR A 264 -0.25 26.29 -1.67
N ASP A 265 0.04 26.23 -2.96
CA ASP A 265 -0.81 26.80 -3.99
C ASP A 265 -0.58 26.03 -5.30
N TRP A 266 -1.60 25.35 -5.79
CA TRP A 266 -1.59 24.83 -7.17
C TRP A 266 -2.92 25.13 -7.85
N GLN A 267 -3.41 26.34 -7.63
CA GLN A 267 -4.38 26.98 -8.50
C GLN A 267 -3.81 28.18 -9.25
N GLU A 268 -2.51 28.24 -9.56
CA GLU A 268 -1.98 29.23 -10.49
C GLU A 268 -0.73 28.67 -11.19
N ASP A 269 -0.92 28.16 -12.41
CA ASP A 269 -0.03 28.37 -13.57
C ASP A 269 -0.52 27.50 -14.74
N TYR A 270 -0.81 28.18 -15.86
CA TYR A 270 -1.34 27.70 -17.16
C TYR A 270 -2.86 27.85 -17.42
N ILE A 271 -3.35 29.08 -17.34
CA ILE A 271 -4.20 29.64 -18.41
C ILE A 271 -3.61 31.00 -18.79
N ASP A 272 -3.18 31.17 -20.04
CA ASP A 272 -2.78 32.45 -20.62
C ASP A 272 -4.01 33.37 -20.70
N ASP A 273 -4.02 34.37 -19.84
CA ASP A 273 -5.04 35.38 -19.61
C ASP A 273 -4.80 36.67 -20.43
N ALA A 274 -4.01 36.61 -21.49
CA ALA A 274 -3.73 37.78 -22.33
C ALA A 274 -4.87 38.23 -23.27
N ASN A 275 -6.14 37.87 -23.04
CA ASN A 275 -7.22 38.30 -23.96
C ASN A 275 -8.64 38.49 -23.37
N CYS A 276 -8.79 38.99 -22.14
CA CYS A 276 -10.08 39.49 -21.68
C CYS A 276 -10.01 40.99 -21.33
N PRO A 277 -10.33 41.90 -22.27
CA PRO A 277 -10.41 43.32 -21.98
C PRO A 277 -11.72 43.61 -21.25
N GLY A 278 -11.66 43.73 -19.92
CA GLY A 278 -12.79 44.24 -19.11
C GLY A 278 -12.93 43.71 -17.69
N CYS A 279 -12.15 42.73 -17.26
CA CYS A 279 -12.10 42.32 -15.85
C CYS A 279 -11.06 43.17 -15.12
N GLY A 280 -11.54 44.25 -14.49
CA GLY A 280 -10.79 45.00 -13.49
C GLY A 280 -10.85 44.31 -12.13
N ASP A 281 -9.80 44.49 -11.35
CA ASP A 281 -9.69 44.04 -9.96
C ASP A 281 -10.77 44.72 -9.10
N ASP A 282 -11.81 44.00 -8.67
CA ASP A 282 -12.46 44.29 -7.39
C ASP A 282 -13.02 43.06 -6.66
N ASP A 283 -12.67 43.00 -5.39
CA ASP A 283 -13.35 42.21 -4.38
C ASP A 283 -14.75 42.81 -4.11
N ARG A 284 -15.73 41.90 -3.94
CA ARG A 284 -17.04 42.03 -3.25
C ARG A 284 -18.26 42.33 -4.14
N VAL A 285 -19.09 41.31 -4.34
CA VAL A 285 -20.54 41.49 -4.56
C VAL A 285 -21.34 40.98 -3.35
N ARG A 286 -22.16 41.88 -2.81
CA ARG A 286 -23.11 41.69 -1.70
C ARG A 286 -24.32 40.85 -2.14
N VAL A 287 -24.81 39.97 -1.26
CA VAL A 287 -26.18 39.42 -1.35
C VAL A 287 -26.94 39.80 -0.08
N ASN A 288 -28.04 40.57 -0.24
CA ASN A 288 -28.95 40.99 0.82
C ASN A 288 -30.09 39.96 1.01
N GLY A 289 -30.34 39.51 2.25
CA GLY A 289 -31.54 38.74 2.65
C GLY A 289 -31.39 38.12 4.05
N PRO A 290 -32.42 38.05 4.91
CA PRO A 290 -32.28 38.31 6.34
C PRO A 290 -31.93 37.07 7.18
N GLY A 291 -30.96 37.24 8.08
CA GLY A 291 -30.92 36.50 9.36
C GLY A 291 -29.81 35.47 9.53
N TYR A 292 -28.54 35.84 9.37
CA TYR A 292 -27.43 35.28 10.16
C TYR A 292 -26.35 36.36 10.33
N SER A 293 -26.36 37.04 11.48
CA SER A 293 -25.24 37.83 11.98
C SER A 293 -24.30 36.91 12.76
N ASP A 294 -23.00 37.06 12.48
CA ASP A 294 -21.87 36.75 13.36
C ASP A 294 -21.77 35.33 13.95
N VAL A 295 -21.21 34.41 13.16
CA VAL A 295 -20.27 33.44 13.72
C VAL A 295 -18.86 33.87 13.27
N PRO A 296 -17.95 34.22 14.19
CA PRO A 296 -16.56 34.49 13.87
C PRO A 296 -16.00 33.36 13.04
N GLN A 297 -15.27 33.70 11.97
CA GLN A 297 -14.32 32.77 11.37
C GLN A 297 -13.51 32.14 12.51
N PRO A 298 -13.51 30.80 12.68
CA PRO A 298 -12.50 30.21 13.53
C PRO A 298 -11.19 30.53 12.82
N LYS A 299 -10.41 31.43 13.43
CA LYS A 299 -8.96 31.50 13.20
C LYS A 299 -8.49 30.07 13.10
N LEU A 300 -8.07 29.64 11.91
CA LEU A 300 -7.33 28.41 11.78
C LEU A 300 -6.09 28.64 12.63
N ALA A 301 -6.07 27.98 13.79
CA ALA A 301 -4.88 27.94 14.60
C ALA A 301 -3.75 27.44 13.69
N PRO A 302 -2.54 28.02 13.79
CA PRO A 302 -1.39 27.55 13.03
C PRO A 302 -1.36 26.03 13.13
N GLU A 303 -1.34 25.39 11.97
CA GLU A 303 -1.33 23.94 11.82
C GLU A 303 -0.46 23.38 12.93
N GLN A 304 -1.12 22.74 13.89
CA GLN A 304 -0.43 22.11 14.98
C GLN A 304 0.44 21.06 14.31
N ALA A 305 1.76 21.33 14.30
CA ALA A 305 2.78 20.31 14.25
C ALA A 305 2.22 19.07 14.94
N PRO A 306 2.28 17.89 14.29
CA PRO A 306 1.52 16.70 14.67
C PRO A 306 1.36 16.64 16.17
N GLN A 307 0.11 16.77 16.65
CA GLN A 307 -0.26 16.73 18.06
C GLN A 307 0.65 15.72 18.76
N ARG A 308 1.40 16.19 19.77
CA ARG A 308 2.33 15.41 20.59
C ARG A 308 1.79 13.99 20.75
N SER A 309 2.32 13.05 19.97
CA SER A 309 2.25 11.66 20.42
C SER A 309 2.98 11.67 21.76
N GLN A 310 2.36 11.12 22.80
CA GLN A 310 2.98 10.95 24.12
C GLN A 310 4.17 9.94 24.08
N GLY A 311 4.88 9.86 22.96
CA GLY A 311 5.96 8.93 22.67
C GLY A 311 7.22 9.58 22.09
N ALA A 312 7.28 10.92 21.93
CA ALA A 312 8.53 11.62 21.66
C ALA A 312 9.50 11.32 22.81
N VAL A 313 10.41 10.38 22.60
CA VAL A 313 11.53 10.15 23.52
C VAL A 313 12.43 11.37 23.34
N LEU A 314 12.28 12.34 24.24
CA LEU A 314 13.29 13.37 24.42
C LEU A 314 14.57 12.64 24.83
N LEU A 315 15.65 12.84 24.07
CA LEU A 315 16.99 12.57 24.57
C LEU A 315 17.16 13.41 25.85
N ASP A 316 17.71 12.86 26.94
CA ASP A 316 17.83 13.66 28.17
C ASP A 316 18.55 14.98 27.87
N ASP A 317 18.03 16.07 28.46
CA ASP A 317 18.46 17.42 28.13
C ASP A 317 19.97 17.58 28.34
N LEU A 318 20.63 18.14 27.33
CA LEU A 318 22.01 18.58 27.48
C LEU A 318 22.03 19.80 28.39
N PRO A 319 23.05 19.95 29.26
CA PRO A 319 23.23 21.18 30.00
C PRO A 319 23.40 22.36 29.02
N SER A 320 22.93 23.55 29.40
CA SER A 320 23.21 24.76 28.63
C SER A 320 24.70 25.09 28.70
N CYS A 321 25.26 25.68 27.64
CA CYS A 321 26.68 26.01 27.55
C CYS A 321 27.18 27.07 28.57
N GLY A 322 26.35 27.48 29.53
CA GLY A 322 26.66 28.50 30.54
C GLY A 322 26.44 28.10 32.00
N GLN A 323 26.15 26.83 32.31
CA GLN A 323 26.05 26.37 33.71
C GLN A 323 27.33 25.62 34.13
N PRO A 324 28.26 26.23 34.87
CA PRO A 324 29.39 25.53 35.44
C PRO A 324 28.92 24.72 36.66
N SER A 325 28.30 23.56 36.47
CA SER A 325 28.06 22.64 37.58
C SER A 325 29.31 21.78 37.80
N HIS A 326 30.28 22.33 38.53
CA HIS A 326 31.38 21.58 39.16
C HIS A 326 30.87 20.76 40.35
N ALA A 327 29.90 19.88 40.15
CA ALA A 327 29.47 18.93 41.17
C ALA A 327 30.08 17.54 40.86
N GLY A 328 31.37 17.41 41.14
CA GLY A 328 32.06 16.10 41.22
C GLY A 328 33.08 15.81 40.13
N GLY A 329 34.31 16.31 40.31
CA GLY A 329 35.57 15.63 39.92
C GLY A 329 35.81 15.15 38.48
N GLY A 330 34.95 15.44 37.50
CA GLY A 330 35.10 15.05 36.10
C GLY A 330 35.59 16.20 35.20
N ALA A 331 36.39 15.89 34.19
CA ALA A 331 37.02 16.85 33.28
C ALA A 331 36.01 17.76 32.53
N PRO A 332 36.39 19.00 32.17
CA PRO A 332 35.50 20.09 31.75
C PRO A 332 35.10 20.08 30.26
N TYR A 333 34.95 18.90 29.66
CA TYR A 333 34.50 18.78 28.27
C TYR A 333 32.97 18.80 28.24
N MET A 334 32.39 19.95 27.87
CA MET A 334 30.93 20.13 27.81
C MET A 334 30.44 19.82 26.39
N TRP A 335 29.76 18.68 26.18
CA TRP A 335 28.77 18.56 25.10
C TRP A 335 27.51 19.25 25.61
N CYS A 336 27.33 20.50 25.21
CA CYS A 336 26.29 21.37 25.76
C CYS A 336 25.38 21.91 24.68
N ARG A 337 24.20 22.34 25.10
CA ARG A 337 23.24 23.04 24.25
C ARG A 337 23.60 24.53 24.17
N PRO A 338 23.66 25.13 22.96
CA PRO A 338 23.75 26.58 22.81
C PRO A 338 22.62 27.30 23.56
N ASP A 339 22.83 28.55 23.97
CA ASP A 339 21.80 29.31 24.70
C ASP A 339 20.46 29.33 23.93
N ASP A 340 19.36 29.11 24.66
CA ASP A 340 18.01 28.90 24.13
C ASP A 340 17.33 30.19 23.68
N SER A 341 17.90 31.34 24.04
CA SER A 341 17.42 32.66 23.67
C SER A 341 17.54 32.95 22.15
N ALA A 342 18.12 32.03 21.36
CA ALA A 342 18.39 32.21 19.93
C ALA A 342 18.10 30.96 19.06
N ARG A 343 16.84 30.50 18.97
CA ARG A 343 16.43 29.50 17.97
C ARG A 343 15.29 30.04 17.10
N PRO A 344 15.39 30.12 15.76
CA PRO A 344 16.45 29.61 14.86
C PRO A 344 17.29 30.74 14.23
N ARG A 345 18.63 30.61 14.27
CA ARG A 345 19.44 30.97 13.10
C ARG A 345 19.90 29.66 12.50
N ALA A 346 19.63 29.43 11.22
CA ALA A 346 20.38 28.45 10.45
C ALA A 346 21.86 28.71 10.75
N LEU A 347 22.54 27.74 11.38
CA LEU A 347 23.97 27.88 11.64
C LEU A 347 24.64 28.07 10.27
N PRO A 348 25.42 29.14 10.05
CA PRO A 348 26.00 29.42 8.76
C PRO A 348 26.72 28.17 8.20
N ALA A 349 26.46 27.85 6.94
CA ALA A 349 27.05 26.72 6.20
C ALA A 349 26.53 25.30 6.50
N TRP A 350 25.51 25.11 7.35
CA TRP A 350 24.82 23.81 7.45
C TRP A 350 23.72 23.67 6.40
N THR A 351 23.76 22.60 5.61
CA THR A 351 22.67 22.17 4.72
C THR A 351 22.17 20.82 5.19
N SER A 352 20.87 20.71 5.43
CA SER A 352 20.28 19.45 5.94
C SER A 352 20.34 18.33 4.90
N ASN A 353 20.65 17.12 5.35
CA ASN A 353 20.64 15.87 4.57
C ASN A 353 19.49 14.93 4.98
N LEU A 354 18.51 15.47 5.72
CA LEU A 354 17.29 14.75 6.07
C LEU A 354 16.37 14.64 4.84
N ASP A 355 15.92 13.42 4.56
CA ASP A 355 15.17 13.10 3.34
C ASP A 355 13.77 13.74 3.29
N LYS A 356 13.20 14.11 4.44
CA LYS A 356 11.85 14.70 4.53
C LYS A 356 11.90 16.13 5.03
N ASP A 357 11.14 17.02 4.40
CA ASP A 357 11.15 18.45 4.74
C ASP A 357 10.63 18.74 6.15
N TYR A 358 9.60 18.00 6.60
CA TYR A 358 9.10 18.16 7.97
C TYR A 358 10.19 17.88 9.01
N CYS A 359 11.24 17.10 8.67
CA CYS A 359 12.37 16.83 9.57
C CYS A 359 13.27 18.05 9.77
N LYS A 360 13.37 18.91 8.76
CA LYS A 360 14.23 20.10 8.76
C LYS A 360 13.70 21.15 9.75
N ASN A 361 12.38 21.15 9.94
CA ASN A 361 11.69 22.08 10.84
C ASN A 361 11.36 21.48 12.21
N LEU A 362 11.87 20.27 12.52
CA LEU A 362 11.61 19.65 13.83
C LEU A 362 12.24 20.44 14.97
N PRO A 363 11.64 20.43 16.16
CA PRO A 363 12.34 20.78 17.37
C PRO A 363 13.60 19.92 17.49
N SER A 364 14.75 20.57 17.66
CA SER A 364 16.03 19.89 17.91
C SER A 364 15.90 18.87 19.05
N ARG A 365 16.54 17.71 18.88
CA ARG A 365 16.58 16.56 19.80
C ARG A 365 15.29 15.73 19.89
N GLN A 366 14.33 15.94 18.99
CA GLN A 366 13.13 15.11 18.92
C GLN A 366 13.13 14.23 17.66
N TRP A 367 12.83 12.95 17.86
CA TRP A 367 12.48 12.05 16.76
C TRP A 367 11.06 12.34 16.29
N ALA A 368 10.86 12.37 14.99
CA ALA A 368 9.53 12.40 14.39
C ALA A 368 9.48 11.60 13.09
N GLY A 369 8.28 11.18 12.73
CA GLY A 369 7.99 10.47 11.50
C GLY A 369 6.91 9.41 11.69
N ASP A 370 6.87 8.46 10.77
CA ASP A 370 5.92 7.35 10.75
C ASP A 370 6.59 6.01 11.07
N ARG A 371 5.84 4.91 10.95
CA ARG A 371 6.35 3.57 11.26
C ARG A 371 7.51 3.13 10.37
N SER A 372 7.58 3.65 9.15
CA SER A 372 8.54 3.30 8.10
C SER A 372 9.74 4.24 8.06
N TYR A 373 9.61 5.46 8.58
CA TYR A 373 10.68 6.45 8.55
C TYR A 373 10.66 7.34 9.80
N GLN A 374 11.81 7.55 10.40
CA GLN A 374 12.01 8.47 11.52
C GLN A 374 13.23 9.34 11.26
N CYS A 375 13.20 10.57 11.74
CA CYS A 375 14.29 11.52 11.63
C CYS A 375 14.42 12.39 12.89
N MET A 376 15.62 12.89 13.12
CA MET A 376 15.94 13.86 14.15
C MET A 376 17.10 14.73 13.69
N TRP A 377 17.24 15.91 14.27
CA TRP A 377 18.50 16.62 14.29
C TRP A 377 18.78 17.16 15.69
N ARG A 378 20.04 17.38 16.01
CA ARG A 378 20.47 18.04 17.25
C ARG A 378 21.72 18.86 17.00
N ASP A 379 21.77 20.01 17.64
CA ASP A 379 22.90 20.93 17.65
C ASP A 379 23.70 20.78 18.95
N GLY A 380 24.96 21.19 18.97
CA GLY A 380 25.70 21.30 20.21
C GLY A 380 27.08 21.92 20.03
N VAL A 381 27.68 22.31 21.15
CA VAL A 381 29.05 22.79 21.21
C VAL A 381 29.88 21.74 21.94
N ILE A 382 31.07 21.45 21.42
CA ILE A 382 32.07 20.56 22.01
C ILE A 382 33.29 21.40 22.35
N GLY A 383 33.64 21.47 23.63
CA GLY A 383 34.92 22.02 24.06
C GLY A 383 36.05 21.00 23.95
N ILE A 384 37.21 21.40 23.48
CA ILE A 384 38.46 20.61 23.51
C ILE A 384 39.39 21.26 24.54
N ALA A 385 39.53 20.66 25.71
CA ALA A 385 40.45 21.08 26.76
C ALA A 385 41.82 20.40 26.68
N GLU A 386 42.83 21.02 27.25
CA GLU A 386 44.17 20.44 27.36
C GLU A 386 44.19 19.28 28.37
N ARG A 387 44.89 18.20 28.06
CA ARG A 387 44.92 16.97 28.89
C ARG A 387 45.53 17.22 30.27
N GLU A 388 46.61 17.98 30.31
CA GLU A 388 47.37 18.27 31.53
C GLU A 388 46.78 19.44 32.33
N HIS A 389 46.06 20.33 31.64
CA HIS A 389 45.40 21.52 32.22
C HIS A 389 43.94 21.59 31.75
N PRO A 390 43.04 20.77 32.31
CA PRO A 390 41.67 20.66 31.81
C PRO A 390 40.90 22.00 31.87
N GLU A 391 41.24 22.88 32.82
CA GLU A 391 40.72 24.25 32.90
C GLU A 391 41.03 25.11 31.67
N ARG A 392 42.02 24.73 30.86
CA ARG A 392 42.44 25.45 29.66
C ARG A 392 41.79 24.86 28.41
N LEU A 393 40.91 25.66 27.81
CA LEU A 393 40.28 25.32 26.54
C LEU A 393 41.25 25.59 25.37
N LEU A 394 41.54 24.55 24.58
CA LEU A 394 42.29 24.64 23.33
C LEU A 394 41.42 25.22 22.20
N GLY A 395 40.11 24.96 22.24
CA GLY A 395 39.13 25.52 21.31
C GLY A 395 37.76 24.86 21.42
N THR A 396 36.84 25.26 20.56
CA THR A 396 35.47 24.72 20.47
C THR A 396 35.13 24.24 19.06
N LEU A 397 34.17 23.31 19.00
CA LEU A 397 33.54 22.82 17.78
C LEU A 397 32.03 23.03 17.90
N SER A 398 31.43 23.80 17.00
CA SER A 398 29.98 23.85 16.84
C SER A 398 29.57 22.77 15.84
N VAL A 399 28.63 21.92 16.22
CA VAL A 399 28.20 20.81 15.37
C VAL A 399 26.69 20.66 15.29
N VAL A 400 26.23 20.12 14.17
CA VAL A 400 24.86 19.63 13.98
C VAL A 400 24.94 18.16 13.62
N GLN A 401 24.25 17.31 14.36
CA GLN A 401 24.08 15.89 14.03
C GLN A 401 22.66 15.63 13.56
N GLU A 402 22.53 15.00 12.42
CA GLU A 402 21.27 14.49 11.89
C GLU A 402 21.27 12.97 11.99
N ASN A 403 20.12 12.39 12.34
CA ASN A 403 19.92 10.95 12.23
C ASN A 403 18.58 10.69 11.57
N GLN A 404 18.54 9.68 10.70
CA GLN A 404 17.31 9.15 10.16
C GLN A 404 17.40 7.62 10.10
N LEU A 405 16.26 6.96 10.20
CA LEU A 405 16.16 5.53 9.99
C LEU A 405 14.95 5.20 9.12
N GLN A 406 15.05 4.11 8.39
CA GLN A 406 14.02 3.59 7.52
C GLN A 406 13.82 2.10 7.77
N THR A 407 12.61 1.72 8.16
CA THR A 407 12.20 0.33 8.32
C THR A 407 11.46 -0.17 7.08
N ALA A 408 11.29 -1.48 6.96
CA ALA A 408 10.49 -2.06 5.89
C ALA A 408 9.63 -3.21 6.42
N TRP A 409 8.39 -3.26 5.93
CA TRP A 409 7.42 -4.29 6.30
C TRP A 409 7.83 -5.70 5.89
N ASN A 410 8.81 -5.85 4.98
CA ASN A 410 9.31 -7.11 4.42
C ASN A 410 10.82 -7.31 4.60
N SER A 411 11.45 -6.63 5.55
CA SER A 411 12.86 -6.84 5.90
C SER A 411 13.08 -6.69 7.40
N THR A 412 13.86 -7.60 7.99
CA THR A 412 14.34 -7.48 9.39
C THR A 412 15.60 -6.62 9.53
N GLY A 413 16.18 -6.21 8.41
CA GLY A 413 17.20 -5.16 8.32
C GLY A 413 16.56 -3.81 8.05
N TRP A 414 16.93 -2.81 8.84
CA TRP A 414 16.49 -1.42 8.68
C TRP A 414 17.70 -0.51 8.47
N LYS A 415 17.52 0.49 7.63
CA LYS A 415 18.58 1.42 7.24
C LYS A 415 18.63 2.57 8.23
N ALA A 416 19.82 3.07 8.50
CA ALA A 416 20.07 4.27 9.28
C ALA A 416 21.06 5.15 8.51
N ARG A 417 20.89 6.46 8.63
CA ARG A 417 21.85 7.46 8.21
C ARG A 417 22.18 8.34 9.40
N THR A 418 23.46 8.54 9.64
CA THR A 418 23.96 9.53 10.59
C THR A 418 24.81 10.54 9.83
N VAL A 419 24.53 11.82 10.05
CA VAL A 419 25.28 12.93 9.46
C VAL A 419 25.82 13.80 10.58
N LEU A 420 27.10 14.17 10.49
CA LEU A 420 27.72 15.17 11.35
C LEU A 420 28.17 16.36 10.50
N HIS A 421 27.75 17.54 10.90
CA HIS A 421 28.20 18.80 10.35
C HIS A 421 29.04 19.52 11.39
N VAL A 422 30.27 19.89 11.01
CA VAL A 422 31.10 20.80 11.79
C VAL A 422 30.93 22.20 11.21
N THR A 423 30.16 23.04 11.90
CA THR A 423 29.77 24.35 11.38
C THR A 423 30.80 25.43 11.71
N GLU A 424 31.47 25.29 12.86
CA GLU A 424 32.49 26.22 13.32
C GLU A 424 33.55 25.49 14.14
N VAL A 425 34.80 25.94 14.01
CA VAL A 425 35.94 25.45 14.77
C VAL A 425 36.78 26.64 15.22
N THR A 426 37.16 26.69 16.49
CA THR A 426 37.95 27.80 17.06
C THR A 426 39.28 27.30 17.63
N GLY A 427 40.29 28.18 17.66
CA GLY A 427 41.57 27.92 18.33
C GLY A 427 42.35 26.71 17.81
N GLU A 428 43.01 26.00 18.73
CA GLU A 428 43.79 24.79 18.46
C GLU A 428 42.89 23.56 18.20
N ALA A 429 41.56 23.65 18.41
CA ALA A 429 40.64 22.55 18.07
C ALA A 429 40.61 22.24 16.56
N THR A 430 41.18 23.10 15.71
CA THR A 430 41.43 22.85 14.28
C THR A 430 42.26 21.60 14.00
N ALA A 431 43.12 21.18 14.94
CA ALA A 431 43.90 19.95 14.83
C ALA A 431 43.14 18.69 15.32
N ALA A 432 41.89 18.83 15.75
CA ALA A 432 41.09 17.70 16.22
C ALA A 432 40.67 16.79 15.06
N LYS A 433 40.40 15.52 15.41
CA LYS A 433 39.81 14.52 14.53
C LYS A 433 38.57 13.91 15.16
N TYR A 434 37.66 13.39 14.36
CA TYR A 434 36.47 12.67 14.84
C TYR A 434 36.33 11.29 14.20
N ALA A 435 35.76 10.35 14.93
CA ALA A 435 35.33 9.04 14.46
C ALA A 435 33.93 8.74 14.96
N MET A 436 33.15 7.98 14.19
CA MET A 436 31.81 7.55 14.59
C MET A 436 31.86 6.10 15.11
N SER A 437 31.05 5.81 16.12
CA SER A 437 30.80 4.45 16.60
C SER A 437 29.31 4.16 16.56
N VAL A 438 28.94 2.95 16.11
CA VAL A 438 27.59 2.41 16.06
C VAL A 438 27.52 1.11 16.84
N TRP A 439 26.43 0.89 17.56
CA TRP A 439 26.08 -0.40 18.11
C TRP A 439 24.55 -0.52 18.20
N CYS A 440 24.08 -1.70 18.57
CA CYS A 440 22.67 -1.95 18.77
C CYS A 440 22.44 -2.76 20.05
N SER A 441 21.26 -2.60 20.64
CA SER A 441 20.75 -3.43 21.73
C SER A 441 19.45 -4.07 21.29
N SER A 442 19.22 -5.30 21.71
CA SER A 442 18.01 -6.05 21.38
C SER A 442 17.62 -6.99 22.50
N ASP A 443 16.32 -7.26 22.63
CA ASP A 443 15.80 -8.33 23.49
C ASP A 443 16.22 -9.74 23.02
N THR A 444 16.73 -9.88 21.81
CA THR A 444 17.30 -11.11 21.27
C THR A 444 18.77 -10.91 20.92
N SER A 445 19.07 -10.65 19.64
CA SER A 445 20.38 -10.26 19.15
C SER A 445 20.21 -9.34 17.95
N CYS A 446 21.19 -8.47 17.74
CA CYS A 446 21.24 -7.58 16.61
C CYS A 446 22.67 -7.48 16.07
N LYS A 447 22.79 -7.08 14.80
CA LYS A 447 24.05 -6.83 14.11
C LYS A 447 23.96 -5.52 13.34
N HIS A 448 25.09 -4.88 13.10
CA HIS A 448 25.18 -3.75 12.16
C HIS A 448 26.33 -3.98 11.16
N ASP A 449 26.28 -3.32 10.02
CA ASP A 449 27.32 -3.38 8.97
C ASP A 449 28.30 -2.19 9.03
N PHE A 450 28.07 -1.21 9.91
CA PHE A 450 28.98 -0.08 10.08
C PHE A 450 30.35 -0.51 10.63
N ASN A 451 31.43 0.01 10.05
CA ASN A 451 32.80 -0.24 10.46
C ASN A 451 33.24 0.72 11.57
N ASN A 452 33.19 0.27 12.82
CA ASN A 452 33.67 1.04 13.99
C ASN A 452 35.19 1.26 14.03
N SER A 453 35.93 0.77 13.03
CA SER A 453 37.38 0.95 12.89
C SER A 453 37.76 1.83 11.70
N GLU A 454 36.83 2.65 11.20
CA GLU A 454 37.16 3.71 10.24
C GLU A 454 38.21 4.69 10.81
N ASP A 455 39.15 5.12 9.96
CA ASP A 455 40.17 6.09 10.35
C ASP A 455 39.55 7.43 10.79
N PRO A 456 40.02 8.04 11.90
CA PRO A 456 39.54 9.34 12.33
C PRO A 456 39.76 10.44 11.29
N ARG A 457 38.70 11.22 11.07
CA ARG A 457 38.60 12.30 10.06
C ARG A 457 38.97 13.64 10.67
N SER A 458 39.60 14.54 9.93
CA SER A 458 39.90 15.90 10.42
C SER A 458 38.61 16.72 10.57
N VAL A 459 38.51 17.56 11.61
CA VAL A 459 37.37 18.52 11.75
C VAL A 459 37.30 19.56 10.62
N SER A 460 38.34 19.66 9.77
CA SER A 460 38.30 20.44 8.53
C SER A 460 37.36 19.81 7.47
N GLU A 461 37.09 18.50 7.56
CA GLU A 461 36.02 17.83 6.82
C GLU A 461 34.69 18.20 7.47
N ARG A 462 34.06 19.28 7.00
CA ARG A 462 32.90 19.90 7.65
C ARG A 462 31.61 19.08 7.57
N THR A 463 31.55 18.02 6.77
CA THR A 463 30.35 17.18 6.63
C THR A 463 30.74 15.73 6.45
N TYR A 464 30.17 14.88 7.30
CA TYR A 464 30.37 13.44 7.32
C TYR A 464 29.02 12.75 7.22
N ILE A 465 28.84 11.92 6.19
CA ILE A 465 27.59 11.18 5.96
C ILE A 465 27.91 9.68 5.99
N ARG A 466 27.15 8.91 6.77
CA ARG A 466 27.24 7.45 6.77
C ARG A 466 25.87 6.81 6.76
N ASP A 467 25.70 5.91 5.81
CA ASP A 467 24.57 4.99 5.72
C ASP A 467 25.01 3.62 6.23
N TYR A 468 24.19 2.99 7.05
CA TYR A 468 24.45 1.65 7.60
C TYR A 468 23.13 0.93 7.84
N THR A 469 23.19 -0.39 7.99
CA THR A 469 22.06 -1.26 8.25
C THR A 469 22.19 -1.87 9.64
N ILE A 470 21.10 -1.86 10.40
CA ILE A 470 20.96 -2.64 11.62
C ILE A 470 19.99 -3.79 11.34
N ASN A 471 20.41 -5.01 11.68
CA ASN A 471 19.67 -6.24 11.46
C ASN A 471 19.26 -6.84 12.78
N ALA A 472 17.95 -7.09 12.95
CA ALA A 472 17.42 -7.86 14.07
C ALA A 472 17.35 -9.36 13.72
N THR A 473 17.73 -10.22 14.65
CA THR A 473 17.54 -11.67 14.51
C THR A 473 16.17 -12.04 15.05
N VAL A 474 15.26 -12.50 14.19
CA VAL A 474 13.88 -12.82 14.59
C VAL A 474 13.52 -14.23 14.17
N ALA A 475 13.14 -15.07 15.15
CA ALA A 475 12.61 -16.41 14.88
C ALA A 475 11.17 -16.35 14.34
N ALA A 476 10.76 -17.36 13.58
CA ALA A 476 9.38 -17.46 13.08
C ALA A 476 8.36 -17.36 14.22
N GLY A 477 7.33 -16.53 14.06
CA GLY A 477 6.30 -16.29 15.08
C GLY A 477 6.75 -15.43 16.27
N ALA A 478 7.99 -14.93 16.27
CA ALA A 478 8.53 -14.10 17.34
C ALA A 478 8.55 -12.61 17.00
N ILE A 479 8.73 -11.81 18.06
CA ILE A 479 8.98 -10.37 18.01
C ILE A 479 10.37 -10.14 18.59
N SER A 480 11.12 -9.20 17.99
CA SER A 480 12.28 -8.59 18.60
C SER A 480 12.15 -7.07 18.62
N ARG A 481 12.66 -6.45 19.68
CA ARG A 481 12.79 -5.01 19.85
C ARG A 481 14.26 -4.66 19.78
N THR A 482 14.63 -3.82 18.81
CA THR A 482 16.01 -3.42 18.55
C THR A 482 16.11 -1.90 18.61
N THR A 483 17.14 -1.42 19.30
CA THR A 483 17.48 0.01 19.37
C THR A 483 18.89 0.18 18.81
N GLY A 484 19.05 1.12 17.87
CA GLY A 484 20.36 1.52 17.35
C GLY A 484 20.91 2.73 18.10
N PHE A 485 22.23 2.81 18.15
CA PHE A 485 22.98 3.85 18.84
C PHE A 485 24.08 4.37 17.93
N ALA A 486 24.28 5.69 17.92
CA ALA A 486 25.39 6.32 17.21
C ALA A 486 26.01 7.44 18.05
N GLU A 487 27.33 7.49 18.12
CA GLU A 487 28.06 8.56 18.80
C GLU A 487 29.34 8.92 18.06
N PHE A 488 29.88 10.10 18.36
CA PHE A 488 31.13 10.58 17.81
C PHE A 488 32.17 10.77 18.92
N THR A 489 33.38 10.30 18.68
CA THR A 489 34.54 10.55 19.54
C THR A 489 35.48 11.51 18.85
N PHE A 490 35.80 12.62 19.51
CA PHE A 490 36.73 13.64 19.08
C PHE A 490 38.07 13.44 19.78
N THR A 491 39.15 13.49 19.03
CA THR A 491 40.52 13.28 19.51
C THR A 491 41.40 14.47 19.11
N HIS A 492 42.36 14.84 19.96
CA HIS A 492 43.33 15.89 19.68
C HIS A 492 44.67 15.55 20.35
N PRO A 493 45.84 15.85 19.74
CA PRO A 493 47.14 15.43 20.27
C PRO A 493 47.40 15.84 21.73
N LYS A 494 46.94 17.04 22.10
CA LYS A 494 47.10 17.63 23.44
C LYS A 494 45.89 17.42 24.37
N ALA A 495 44.80 16.80 23.93
CA ALA A 495 43.57 16.69 24.71
C ALA A 495 43.27 15.25 25.14
N THR A 496 42.36 15.08 26.08
CA THR A 496 41.67 13.80 26.31
C THR A 496 40.55 13.65 25.27
N PRO A 497 40.31 12.45 24.72
CA PRO A 497 39.20 12.24 23.80
C PRO A 497 37.84 12.61 24.42
N VAL A 498 36.96 13.20 23.62
CA VAL A 498 35.60 13.59 24.03
C VAL A 498 34.59 12.82 23.21
N THR A 499 33.71 12.08 23.87
CA THR A 499 32.62 11.37 23.19
C THR A 499 31.30 12.12 23.38
N THR A 500 30.57 12.34 22.29
CA THR A 500 29.25 12.96 22.32
C THR A 500 28.27 12.09 23.11
N LYS A 501 27.26 12.70 23.74
CA LYS A 501 26.14 11.92 24.26
C LYS A 501 25.52 11.08 23.14
N THR A 502 25.35 9.79 23.33
CA THR A 502 24.87 8.87 22.30
C THR A 502 23.52 9.32 21.71
N ALA A 503 23.37 9.26 20.39
CA ALA A 503 22.08 9.39 19.71
C ALA A 503 21.38 8.03 19.75
N VAL A 504 20.24 7.96 20.43
CA VAL A 504 19.44 6.74 20.61
C VAL A 504 18.29 6.76 19.62
N ALA A 505 18.23 5.78 18.72
CA ALA A 505 17.12 5.62 17.79
C ALA A 505 15.82 5.19 18.51
N PRO A 506 14.62 5.46 17.96
CA PRO A 506 13.39 4.86 18.43
C PRO A 506 13.51 3.33 18.36
N THR A 507 12.98 2.65 19.37
CA THR A 507 12.95 1.19 19.36
C THR A 507 12.16 0.69 18.16
N VAL A 508 12.85 -0.05 17.30
CA VAL A 508 12.28 -0.73 16.13
C VAL A 508 11.79 -2.10 16.59
N ARG A 509 10.54 -2.43 16.29
CA ARG A 509 10.02 -3.79 16.45
C ARG A 509 10.15 -4.51 15.12
N CYS A 510 10.90 -5.58 15.11
CA CYS A 510 10.95 -6.53 14.01
C CYS A 510 10.20 -7.79 14.40
N ASP A 511 9.45 -8.37 13.48
CA ASP A 511 8.65 -9.55 13.76
C ASP A 511 8.55 -10.47 12.54
N ALA A 512 8.38 -11.76 12.81
CA ALA A 512 8.15 -12.79 11.81
C ALA A 512 6.75 -13.42 12.01
N ILE A 513 5.75 -12.56 12.30
CA ILE A 513 4.39 -12.97 12.62
C ILE A 513 3.49 -12.86 11.38
N GLY A 514 2.67 -13.89 11.18
CA GLY A 514 1.69 -14.00 10.09
C GLY A 514 2.22 -14.76 8.86
N ALA A 515 1.34 -15.03 7.90
CA ALA A 515 1.67 -15.74 6.65
C ALA A 515 2.48 -14.89 5.63
N ARG A 516 3.05 -13.76 6.06
CA ARG A 516 3.77 -12.78 5.22
C ARG A 516 5.21 -12.63 5.72
N ALA A 517 6.08 -12.13 4.84
CA ALA A 517 7.50 -11.91 5.10
C ALA A 517 7.75 -11.18 6.45
N SER A 518 8.86 -11.53 7.10
CA SER A 518 9.34 -10.85 8.31
C SER A 518 9.65 -9.38 8.02
N GLY A 519 9.47 -8.50 8.99
CA GLY A 519 9.67 -7.07 8.78
C GLY A 519 9.76 -6.26 10.05
N CYS A 520 10.09 -4.97 9.90
CA CYS A 520 10.24 -4.03 10.99
C CYS A 520 9.31 -2.83 10.87
N ALA A 521 8.97 -2.24 12.01
CA ALA A 521 8.26 -0.97 12.12
C ALA A 521 8.63 -0.28 13.45
N VAL A 522 8.44 1.04 13.54
CA VAL A 522 8.58 1.80 14.79
C VAL A 522 7.23 1.84 15.52
N PRO A 523 6.99 1.03 16.58
CA PRO A 523 5.64 0.86 17.12
C PRO A 523 5.05 2.11 17.76
N LYS A 524 5.92 2.95 18.35
CA LYS A 524 5.53 4.22 19.00
C LYS A 524 4.96 5.25 18.01
N ALA A 525 5.27 5.12 16.73
CA ALA A 525 4.60 5.90 15.70
C ALA A 525 3.24 5.25 15.43
N GLU A 526 2.19 5.82 16.01
CA GLU A 526 0.81 5.34 15.80
C GLU A 526 0.40 5.60 14.35
N PRO A 527 0.05 4.56 13.59
CA PRO A 527 -0.19 4.72 12.16
C PRO A 527 -1.62 5.19 11.89
N ILE A 528 -1.78 6.03 10.86
CA ILE A 528 -3.08 6.57 10.42
C ILE A 528 -3.50 5.91 9.10
N LEU A 529 -4.65 5.23 9.12
CA LEU A 529 -5.31 4.74 7.92
C LEU A 529 -6.20 5.84 7.35
N ASP A 530 -5.67 6.62 6.42
CA ASP A 530 -6.47 7.62 5.73
C ASP A 530 -7.34 6.97 4.66
N MET A 531 -8.67 6.96 4.86
CA MET A 531 -9.65 6.44 3.90
C MET A 531 -10.12 7.49 2.89
N THR A 532 -9.94 8.79 3.20
CA THR A 532 -10.35 9.90 2.33
C THR A 532 -9.56 9.92 1.03
N THR A 533 -8.34 9.37 1.04
CA THR A 533 -7.44 9.31 -0.11
C THR A 533 -7.49 7.99 -0.88
N ARG A 534 -8.45 7.11 -0.60
CA ARG A 534 -8.43 5.71 -1.08
C ARG A 534 -9.52 5.34 -2.08
N ASN A 535 -10.21 6.33 -2.63
CA ASN A 535 -11.31 6.15 -3.59
C ASN A 535 -12.37 5.16 -3.04
N VAL A 536 -12.81 5.47 -1.82
CA VAL A 536 -13.90 4.82 -1.06
C VAL A 536 -14.73 5.89 -0.32
N PRO A 537 -15.26 6.92 -1.02
CA PRO A 537 -15.88 8.09 -0.40
C PRO A 537 -17.06 7.79 0.52
N GLU A 538 -17.91 6.80 0.21
CA GLU A 538 -19.04 6.40 1.06
C GLU A 538 -18.56 5.76 2.37
N LEU A 539 -17.52 4.93 2.30
CA LEU A 539 -16.88 4.35 3.48
C LEU A 539 -16.21 5.42 4.33
N ALA A 540 -15.43 6.32 3.71
CA ALA A 540 -14.77 7.42 4.40
C ALA A 540 -15.79 8.33 5.10
N LYS A 541 -16.91 8.62 4.43
CA LYS A 541 -18.04 9.37 4.99
C LYS A 541 -18.70 8.65 6.16
N HIS A 542 -18.97 7.34 6.05
CA HIS A 542 -19.51 6.57 7.16
C HIS A 542 -18.59 6.55 8.38
N ILE A 543 -17.27 6.39 8.17
CA ILE A 543 -16.27 6.49 9.24
C ILE A 543 -16.32 7.88 9.89
N GLY A 544 -16.37 8.94 9.08
CA GLY A 544 -16.47 10.33 9.55
C GLY A 544 -17.71 10.56 10.42
N TYR A 545 -18.87 10.06 9.99
CA TYR A 545 -20.09 10.10 10.78
C TYR A 545 -19.99 9.32 12.10
N GLY A 546 -19.40 8.12 12.05
CA GLY A 546 -19.12 7.30 13.23
C GLY A 546 -18.31 8.08 14.26
N GLN A 547 -17.22 8.69 13.82
CA GLN A 547 -16.33 9.49 14.64
C GLN A 547 -16.99 10.77 15.18
N ALA A 548 -17.76 11.47 14.35
CA ALA A 548 -18.53 12.65 14.76
C ALA A 548 -19.55 12.34 15.87
N SER A 549 -20.09 11.11 15.88
CA SER A 549 -20.99 10.64 16.94
C SER A 549 -20.29 10.19 18.23
N GLY A 550 -18.96 10.35 18.33
CA GLY A 550 -18.18 10.02 19.53
C GLY A 550 -17.45 8.66 19.49
N LEU A 551 -17.54 7.88 18.40
CA LEU A 551 -16.79 6.62 18.29
C LEU A 551 -15.28 6.85 18.19
N PRO A 552 -14.44 5.94 18.73
CA PRO A 552 -12.99 6.07 18.76
C PRO A 552 -12.37 5.96 17.36
N GLY A 553 -11.07 6.25 17.27
CA GLY A 553 -10.27 6.03 16.07
C GLY A 553 -10.00 7.26 15.22
N SER A 554 -10.59 8.41 15.54
CA SER A 554 -10.27 9.67 14.83
C SER A 554 -8.87 10.17 15.19
N PRO A 555 -8.04 10.60 14.22
CA PRO A 555 -6.76 11.26 14.51
C PRO A 555 -6.91 12.59 15.27
N LYS A 556 -8.10 13.19 15.25
CA LYS A 556 -8.42 14.41 16.02
C LYS A 556 -8.91 14.09 17.45
N GLY A 557 -9.21 12.83 17.74
CA GLY A 557 -9.72 12.38 19.04
C GLY A 557 -8.61 11.87 19.97
N THR A 558 -8.99 11.44 21.17
CA THR A 558 -8.05 10.99 22.21
C THR A 558 -7.94 9.47 22.34
N SER A 559 -8.75 8.69 21.61
CA SER A 559 -8.84 7.24 21.76
C SER A 559 -8.59 6.51 20.43
N PRO A 560 -7.49 5.76 20.28
CA PRO A 560 -7.24 4.96 19.09
C PRO A 560 -8.13 3.71 19.03
N LEU A 561 -8.17 3.08 17.85
CA LEU A 561 -8.65 1.71 17.70
C LEU A 561 -7.52 0.73 18.03
N THR A 562 -7.89 -0.44 18.54
CA THR A 562 -6.94 -1.52 18.82
C THR A 562 -7.22 -2.69 17.88
N ARG A 563 -6.22 -3.11 17.10
CA ARG A 563 -6.38 -4.24 16.18
C ARG A 563 -6.63 -5.53 16.96
N THR A 564 -7.57 -6.34 16.50
CA THR A 564 -7.68 -7.75 16.89
C THR A 564 -7.61 -8.66 15.68
N THR A 565 -6.91 -9.78 15.84
CA THR A 565 -6.75 -10.88 14.89
C THR A 565 -7.52 -12.12 15.34
N ASN A 566 -8.18 -12.07 16.50
CA ASN A 566 -8.99 -13.17 17.01
C ASN A 566 -10.26 -13.34 16.14
N PRO A 567 -10.42 -14.48 15.44
CA PRO A 567 -11.55 -14.70 14.55
C PRO A 567 -12.89 -14.75 15.29
N ALA A 568 -12.91 -15.21 16.55
CA ALA A 568 -14.13 -15.25 17.36
C ALA A 568 -14.61 -13.83 17.72
N THR A 569 -13.69 -12.96 18.11
CA THR A 569 -14.00 -11.54 18.38
C THR A 569 -14.51 -10.84 17.12
N ALA A 570 -13.82 -11.02 15.99
CA ALA A 570 -14.24 -10.40 14.73
C ALA A 570 -15.60 -10.92 14.25
N GLN A 571 -15.89 -12.20 14.44
CA GLN A 571 -17.21 -12.76 14.12
C GLN A 571 -18.29 -12.24 15.07
N ASN A 572 -18.01 -12.11 16.37
CA ASN A 572 -18.93 -11.54 17.33
C ASN A 572 -19.28 -10.08 16.98
N ASN A 573 -18.28 -9.28 16.60
CA ASN A 573 -18.49 -7.91 16.13
C ASN A 573 -19.49 -7.86 14.97
N ARG A 574 -19.26 -8.65 13.91
CA ARG A 574 -20.18 -8.76 12.76
C ARG A 574 -21.58 -9.24 13.15
N ASN A 575 -21.67 -10.16 14.11
CA ASN A 575 -22.93 -10.72 14.61
C ASN A 575 -23.78 -9.68 15.36
N ILE A 576 -23.17 -8.64 15.93
CA ILE A 576 -23.89 -7.58 16.65
C ILE A 576 -24.22 -6.39 15.73
N SER A 577 -23.53 -6.28 14.60
CA SER A 577 -23.69 -5.22 13.59
C SER A 577 -24.38 -5.75 12.32
N CYS A 578 -23.63 -5.91 11.23
CA CYS A 578 -24.11 -6.13 9.89
C CYS A 578 -24.82 -7.47 9.67
N ASN A 579 -24.54 -8.52 10.44
CA ASN A 579 -25.29 -9.78 10.31
C ASN A 579 -26.71 -9.68 10.87
N ARG A 580 -27.02 -8.66 11.69
CA ARG A 580 -28.39 -8.37 12.15
C ARG A 580 -29.19 -7.52 11.17
N VAL A 581 -28.54 -6.90 10.18
CA VAL A 581 -29.23 -6.15 9.14
C VAL A 581 -29.92 -7.12 8.17
N PRO A 582 -31.27 -7.08 8.04
CA PRO A 582 -32.04 -8.04 7.25
C PRO A 582 -31.61 -8.17 5.77
N ARG A 583 -31.98 -9.30 5.17
CA ARG A 583 -31.79 -9.61 3.74
C ARG A 583 -33.16 -9.81 3.06
N PRO A 584 -33.29 -9.55 1.74
CA PRO A 584 -32.26 -9.04 0.83
C PRO A 584 -31.97 -7.55 1.04
N ARG A 585 -30.71 -7.15 0.89
CA ARG A 585 -30.31 -5.73 0.88
C ARG A 585 -30.56 -5.15 -0.51
N PRO A 586 -30.69 -3.81 -0.65
CA PRO A 586 -30.78 -3.17 -1.97
C PRO A 586 -29.66 -3.63 -2.90
N ALA A 587 -29.96 -3.74 -4.20
CA ALA A 587 -29.01 -4.20 -5.19
C ALA A 587 -27.74 -3.34 -5.17
N GLY A 588 -26.56 -3.98 -5.16
CA GLY A 588 -25.27 -3.28 -5.11
C GLY A 588 -24.88 -2.69 -3.75
N MET A 589 -25.70 -2.84 -2.70
CA MET A 589 -25.41 -2.33 -1.35
C MET A 589 -24.97 -3.43 -0.38
N GLN A 590 -24.02 -3.10 0.49
CA GLN A 590 -23.59 -3.92 1.62
C GLN A 590 -23.59 -3.09 2.91
N CYS A 591 -23.83 -3.77 4.03
CA CYS A 591 -23.65 -3.15 5.33
C CYS A 591 -22.15 -3.05 5.63
N ASP A 592 -21.73 -1.84 5.98
CA ASP A 592 -20.44 -1.51 6.58
C ASP A 592 -20.64 -1.18 8.08
N GLU A 593 -19.61 -1.44 8.87
CA GLU A 593 -19.63 -1.24 10.33
C GLU A 593 -18.40 -0.45 10.81
N TYR A 594 -18.63 0.51 11.70
CA TYR A 594 -17.58 1.26 12.37
C TYR A 594 -17.85 1.34 13.89
N PRO A 595 -16.89 1.05 14.78
CA PRO A 595 -15.53 0.60 14.50
C PRO A 595 -15.48 -0.78 13.82
N PHE A 596 -14.39 -1.05 13.10
CA PHE A 596 -14.31 -2.23 12.22
C PHE A 596 -14.44 -3.55 12.98
N ALA A 597 -14.92 -4.59 12.29
CA ALA A 597 -14.98 -5.96 12.81
C ALA A 597 -13.67 -6.46 13.41
N THR A 598 -12.52 -6.05 12.87
CA THR A 598 -11.18 -6.47 13.32
C THR A 598 -10.59 -5.51 14.36
N THR A 599 -11.42 -4.92 15.21
CA THR A 599 -10.99 -4.07 16.33
C THR A 599 -11.61 -4.50 17.65
N ALA A 600 -10.93 -4.21 18.76
CA ALA A 600 -11.46 -4.44 20.11
C ALA A 600 -12.72 -3.58 20.39
N GLN A 601 -12.82 -2.42 19.74
CA GLN A 601 -13.92 -1.46 19.86
C GLN A 601 -15.09 -1.74 18.90
N GLY A 602 -15.05 -2.84 18.13
CA GLY A 602 -16.14 -3.21 17.22
C GLY A 602 -17.42 -3.63 17.94
N GLY A 603 -18.39 -4.21 17.20
CA GLY A 603 -19.74 -4.52 17.71
C GLY A 603 -19.86 -5.23 19.05
N GLY A 604 -18.91 -6.09 19.41
CA GLY A 604 -18.85 -6.81 20.66
C GLY A 604 -18.50 -5.97 21.89
N ALA A 605 -18.07 -4.72 21.73
CA ALA A 605 -17.73 -3.82 22.84
C ALA A 605 -18.97 -3.32 23.62
N GLY A 606 -20.19 -3.59 23.12
CA GLY A 606 -21.44 -3.10 23.69
C GLY A 606 -21.65 -1.60 23.45
N GLY A 607 -22.84 -1.08 23.79
CA GLY A 607 -23.22 0.32 23.55
C GLY A 607 -24.25 0.50 22.43
N PRO A 608 -24.68 1.74 22.16
CA PRO A 608 -25.76 2.02 21.21
C PRO A 608 -25.34 1.79 19.76
N ALA A 609 -26.28 1.27 18.97
CA ALA A 609 -26.17 1.16 17.52
C ALA A 609 -26.76 2.40 16.86
N ARG A 610 -26.04 2.97 15.89
CA ARG A 610 -26.44 4.21 15.20
C ARG A 610 -26.34 4.10 13.68
N THR A 611 -27.14 4.88 12.99
CA THR A 611 -27.10 5.14 11.54
C THR A 611 -27.42 6.61 11.29
N TYR A 612 -27.40 7.07 10.04
CA TYR A 612 -27.61 8.47 9.68
C TYR A 612 -28.71 8.63 8.63
N ASN A 613 -29.55 9.65 8.76
CA ASN A 613 -30.67 9.97 7.85
C ASN A 613 -30.25 10.52 6.46
N ASP A 614 -29.05 10.18 6.01
CA ASP A 614 -28.52 10.46 4.66
C ASP A 614 -28.64 9.19 3.78
N SER A 615 -27.55 8.79 3.13
CA SER A 615 -27.41 7.58 2.32
C SER A 615 -27.35 6.29 3.15
N CYS A 616 -27.26 6.39 4.49
CA CYS A 616 -27.19 5.24 5.39
C CYS A 616 -28.57 4.66 5.75
N ASP A 617 -29.11 3.79 4.89
CA ASP A 617 -30.47 3.23 5.04
C ASP A 617 -30.54 1.97 5.93
N VAL A 618 -30.08 2.05 7.18
CA VAL A 618 -30.25 0.97 8.18
C VAL A 618 -31.42 1.28 9.12
N LYS A 619 -32.65 1.10 8.63
CA LYS A 619 -33.88 1.37 9.42
C LYS A 619 -34.31 0.14 10.21
N GLN A 620 -33.86 0.04 11.45
CA GLN A 620 -34.23 -1.03 12.39
C GLN A 620 -34.60 -0.43 13.74
N GLU A 621 -35.58 -1.01 14.45
CA GLU A 621 -36.07 -0.47 15.74
C GLU A 621 -34.98 -0.35 16.83
N TRP A 622 -33.96 -1.20 16.75
CA TRP A 622 -32.83 -1.21 17.69
C TRP A 622 -31.67 -0.27 17.29
N VAL A 623 -31.81 0.47 16.18
CA VAL A 623 -30.78 1.36 15.65
C VAL A 623 -31.28 2.80 15.72
N GLN A 624 -30.50 3.65 16.39
CA GLN A 624 -30.79 5.08 16.47
C GLN A 624 -30.44 5.76 15.15
N VAL A 625 -31.42 6.40 14.50
CA VAL A 625 -31.19 7.21 13.29
C VAL A 625 -30.83 8.64 13.72
N LEU A 626 -29.63 9.09 13.39
CA LEU A 626 -29.11 10.42 13.71
C LEU A 626 -29.22 11.36 12.50
N ASP A 627 -29.37 12.66 12.76
CA ASP A 627 -29.31 13.68 11.71
C ASP A 627 -27.87 13.92 11.29
N TYR A 628 -27.54 13.62 10.03
CA TYR A 628 -26.17 13.77 9.52
C TYR A 628 -25.69 15.23 9.50
N ARG A 629 -26.62 16.20 9.46
CA ARG A 629 -26.29 17.64 9.49
C ARG A 629 -26.02 18.15 10.90
N ASN A 630 -26.44 17.41 11.92
CA ASN A 630 -26.28 17.76 13.32
C ASN A 630 -26.14 16.48 14.16
N ILE A 631 -24.98 15.83 14.06
CA ILE A 631 -24.69 14.55 14.71
C ILE A 631 -24.40 14.82 16.20
N PRO A 632 -25.23 14.33 17.15
CA PRO A 632 -24.93 14.47 18.56
C PRO A 632 -23.78 13.54 18.97
N THR A 633 -22.96 13.99 19.91
CA THR A 633 -21.95 13.14 20.55
C THR A 633 -22.64 12.14 21.48
N LEU A 634 -22.44 10.85 21.23
CA LEU A 634 -22.93 9.74 22.05
C LEU A 634 -21.77 9.12 22.86
N ALA A 635 -22.09 8.06 23.60
CA ALA A 635 -21.07 7.25 24.25
C ALA A 635 -20.05 6.71 23.24
N SER A 636 -18.79 6.63 23.67
CA SER A 636 -17.67 6.17 22.85
C SER A 636 -17.69 4.67 22.57
N ASN A 637 -18.51 3.90 23.30
CA ASN A 637 -18.82 2.52 22.97
C ASN A 637 -20.02 2.44 21.99
N GLY A 638 -20.16 1.30 21.33
CA GLY A 638 -21.24 1.01 20.40
C GLY A 638 -20.77 0.89 18.96
N ILE A 639 -21.71 0.97 18.02
CA ILE A 639 -21.45 0.80 16.60
C ILE A 639 -22.20 1.82 15.76
N SER A 640 -21.64 2.08 14.60
CA SER A 640 -22.25 2.74 13.48
C SER A 640 -22.37 1.76 12.32
N MET A 641 -23.51 1.79 11.64
CA MET A 641 -23.76 0.94 10.47
C MET A 641 -24.33 1.79 9.34
N CYS A 642 -23.90 1.47 8.13
CA CYS A 642 -24.38 2.14 6.93
C CYS A 642 -24.48 1.12 5.80
N LEU A 643 -25.57 1.18 5.02
CA LEU A 643 -25.61 0.48 3.74
C LEU A 643 -24.86 1.34 2.72
N ILE A 644 -23.71 0.87 2.27
CA ILE A 644 -22.85 1.53 1.29
C ILE A 644 -22.65 0.65 0.06
N ASN A 645 -22.12 1.23 -1.01
CA ASN A 645 -21.78 0.51 -2.23
C ASN A 645 -20.86 -0.70 -1.93
N ALA A 646 -21.27 -1.87 -2.41
CA ALA A 646 -20.57 -3.15 -2.19
C ALA A 646 -19.11 -3.10 -2.64
N SER A 647 -18.81 -2.41 -3.75
CA SER A 647 -17.44 -2.28 -4.27
C SER A 647 -16.56 -1.46 -3.32
N GLN A 648 -17.10 -0.38 -2.75
CA GLN A 648 -16.38 0.45 -1.78
C GLN A 648 -16.16 -0.28 -0.46
N ASN A 649 -17.16 -1.03 0.01
CA ASN A 649 -17.05 -1.85 1.23
C ASN A 649 -15.95 -2.93 1.08
N MET A 650 -15.98 -3.70 -0.01
CA MET A 650 -14.96 -4.72 -0.29
C MET A 650 -13.56 -4.11 -0.45
N ARG A 651 -13.45 -2.99 -1.17
CA ARG A 651 -12.19 -2.25 -1.33
C ARG A 651 -11.66 -1.74 0.00
N GLY A 652 -12.53 -1.20 0.85
CA GLY A 652 -12.23 -0.78 2.21
C GLY A 652 -11.60 -1.88 3.05
N GLY A 653 -12.23 -3.06 3.06
CA GLY A 653 -11.69 -4.24 3.72
C GLY A 653 -10.32 -4.67 3.20
N GLY A 654 -10.12 -4.61 1.88
CA GLY A 654 -8.84 -4.88 1.23
C GLY A 654 -7.74 -3.87 1.61
N ILE A 655 -8.06 -2.57 1.57
CA ILE A 655 -7.18 -1.48 1.99
C ILE A 655 -6.75 -1.67 3.44
N THR A 656 -7.70 -1.88 4.36
CA THR A 656 -7.42 -2.09 5.78
C THR A 656 -6.48 -3.27 6.00
N THR A 657 -6.73 -4.40 5.33
CA THR A 657 -5.90 -5.60 5.42
C THR A 657 -4.47 -5.38 4.92
N TRP A 658 -4.32 -4.72 3.78
CA TRP A 658 -3.00 -4.40 3.21
C TRP A 658 -2.25 -3.37 4.05
N TRP A 659 -2.97 -2.36 4.53
CA TRP A 659 -2.43 -1.30 5.35
C TRP A 659 -1.90 -1.83 6.69
N PHE A 660 -2.62 -2.74 7.35
CA PHE A 660 -2.11 -3.41 8.55
C PHE A 660 -0.79 -4.13 8.31
N THR A 661 -0.58 -4.70 7.12
CA THR A 661 0.68 -5.37 6.78
C THR A 661 1.79 -4.36 6.51
N LYS A 662 1.52 -3.34 5.69
CA LYS A 662 2.53 -2.33 5.34
C LYS A 662 3.00 -1.52 6.55
N ASN A 663 2.12 -1.32 7.53
CA ASN A 663 2.44 -0.63 8.78
C ASN A 663 2.80 -1.60 9.92
N ARG A 664 2.88 -2.91 9.65
CA ARG A 664 3.04 -3.99 10.64
C ARG A 664 2.23 -3.77 11.91
N VAL A 665 0.95 -3.41 11.79
CA VAL A 665 0.03 -3.25 12.91
C VAL A 665 -0.34 -4.63 13.41
N LEU A 666 0.17 -5.09 14.54
CA LEU A 666 -0.08 -6.45 15.05
C LEU A 666 -1.33 -6.52 15.93
N ASP A 667 -1.69 -7.71 16.39
CA ASP A 667 -2.71 -7.87 17.42
C ASP A 667 -2.35 -7.03 18.67
N GLY A 668 -3.31 -6.25 19.17
CA GLY A 668 -3.09 -5.35 20.29
C GLY A 668 -2.45 -4.00 19.94
N ASP A 669 -1.96 -3.79 18.71
CA ASP A 669 -1.47 -2.47 18.30
C ASP A 669 -2.62 -1.47 18.16
N THR A 670 -2.33 -0.23 18.56
CA THR A 670 -3.21 0.92 18.34
C THR A 670 -3.03 1.52 16.95
N PHE A 671 -4.11 2.10 16.42
CA PHE A 671 -4.10 2.86 15.18
C PHE A 671 -5.28 3.85 15.10
N TYR A 672 -5.16 4.82 14.19
CA TYR A 672 -6.25 5.73 13.83
C TYR A 672 -6.72 5.50 12.40
N VAL A 673 -7.92 6.00 12.10
CA VAL A 673 -8.52 5.97 10.77
C VAL A 673 -9.04 7.37 10.48
N LYS A 674 -8.68 7.97 9.35
CA LYS A 674 -9.23 9.26 8.95
C LYS A 674 -10.44 9.05 8.04
N GLY A 675 -11.62 9.40 8.57
CA GLY A 675 -12.86 9.55 7.81
C GLY A 675 -12.97 10.93 7.15
N ALA A 676 -14.01 11.10 6.32
CA ALA A 676 -14.30 12.35 5.60
C ALA A 676 -14.78 13.46 6.52
#